data_AF-A0AAV5DUU2-F1
#
_entry.id   AF-A0AAV5DUU2-F1
#
_cell.length_a   1.000
_cell.length_b   1.000
_cell.length_c   1.000
_cell.angle_alpha   90.00
_cell.angle_beta   90.00
_cell.angle_gamma   90.00
#
_symmetry.space_group_name_H-M   'P 1'
#
loop_
_entity.id
_entity.type
_entity.pdbx_description
1 polymer ?
#
loop_
_entity_poly.entity_id
_entity_poly.type
_entity_poly.pdbx_seq_one_letter_code
_entity_poly.pdbx_strand_id
1 'polypeptide(L)'
;MCAGFGTKTFRSAASRCCVLVCCAAWLRHVSGALPQPVTGPKRNASPGERAEEASRGEAILLRVRAPSIAKPRFAVSFRLAAGRPRAVISPTHAEVTSKMGEGPETDKNIMIWKVKKLIKGLDAARGNGTSMISLIMPPRDQISRVSKMLADEYGTASNIKSRVNRQSVLAAITSAQQRLKLYNRVPPNGLVLYTGTIVTDDGKEKKVTFDFEPFRPINASLYLCDNKFHTEALNELLASDDKFGFIIMDGNGTLYGTLSGNSREILYKFTVDLPKKHGRGGQSAVRFARLRMERRHNYLRKAAELATQFFINPATNQPNIVGLILAGSADFKNELGKSEMFDPRLQAKVIKTIDVSYGGESGFNQAIEMSSEVLSDVKFVQEKKLIGKYFEEISQDTGKYVLGVQDTMTALEMGAVETLIVWENLDVNRYELKNTATGETVVKYLNSDQEADQKNFIDEATSGELDVIDKEEPERRIGQLQPKNRVYMVAWWRFLPGYIDMTDNNSKEGASPRLAASLGTLSLDGHFSFHDLSAAARDFGNLSSFMPAAVLHPGSVDDIAKIVRHVFLMGEHSMVTVAARGHGHSLRGQSQAARGIVIKMESLQSIGMQVHSGTSPYVDASGGELWINVLHETLKYGLAPKSWTDYLHLTIGGTLSNAGVSGQAFRHGPQISNVNELDIVTGRGDVITCSPEQNSDLFHAVLGGLGQFGIITRARIALERAPKWTGILNNWRSSFNPQDPLWASHFESDGIVLFCLEMAMNYNPEEADNMEQEVNNILTQLRYIPGSLFHTDVTYIEFLDRVHSSEVKLRAKGMWEVPHP
;
A
#
# COMPACT_ATOMS: atom_id res chain seq x y z
N MET A 1 41.06 10.02 43.56
CA MET A 1 39.94 10.07 44.53
C MET A 1 38.68 9.86 43.70
N CYS A 2 38.03 8.70 43.64
CA CYS A 2 37.74 7.70 44.69
C CYS A 2 36.86 8.31 45.80
N ALA A 3 35.67 7.78 46.13
CA ALA A 3 34.89 6.70 45.52
C ALA A 3 33.40 6.81 45.89
N GLY A 4 32.50 6.05 45.23
CA GLY A 4 31.08 5.97 45.62
C GLY A 4 30.24 5.09 44.66
N PHE A 5 29.82 3.92 45.13
CA PHE A 5 28.93 3.00 44.38
C PHE A 5 27.45 3.37 44.56
N GLY A 6 26.61 3.11 43.55
CA GLY A 6 25.16 3.41 43.60
C GLY A 6 24.36 2.87 42.41
N THR A 7 24.24 1.54 42.29
CA THR A 7 23.58 0.87 41.17
C THR A 7 22.05 1.07 41.13
N LYS A 8 21.51 1.70 40.07
CA LYS A 8 20.08 1.61 39.69
C LYS A 8 19.84 1.56 38.17
N THR A 9 19.68 0.34 37.66
CA THR A 9 18.72 -0.06 36.61
C THR A 9 18.42 0.90 35.44
N PHE A 10 19.14 0.75 34.32
CA PHE A 10 18.60 1.08 33.00
C PHE A 10 17.73 -0.08 32.50
N ARG A 11 16.40 0.04 32.62
CA ARG A 11 15.40 -0.88 32.02
C ARG A 11 14.12 -0.11 31.62
N SER A 12 14.12 0.56 30.47
CA SER A 12 12.90 1.15 29.86
C SER A 12 13.08 1.62 28.41
N ALA A 13 13.43 0.73 27.47
CA ALA A 13 13.54 1.11 26.04
C ALA A 13 13.13 0.04 25.00
N ALA A 14 12.78 -1.19 25.41
CA ALA A 14 12.51 -2.30 24.48
C ALA A 14 11.35 -3.20 24.95
N SER A 15 10.10 -2.73 24.85
CA SER A 15 8.88 -3.55 25.14
C SER A 15 7.58 -2.86 24.68
N ARG A 16 7.37 -2.67 23.37
CA ARG A 16 6.06 -2.24 22.80
C ARG A 16 5.71 -2.87 21.43
N CYS A 17 5.98 -4.16 21.26
CA CYS A 17 5.29 -4.94 20.22
C CYS A 17 3.88 -5.30 20.70
N CYS A 18 2.87 -4.51 20.30
CA CYS A 18 1.48 -4.80 20.60
C CYS A 18 0.92 -5.87 19.66
N VAL A 19 1.02 -7.15 20.05
CA VAL A 19 0.25 -8.23 19.44
C VAL A 19 -1.20 -8.16 19.96
N LEU A 20 -2.18 -8.05 19.07
CA LEU A 20 -3.60 -8.17 19.45
C LEU A 20 -3.96 -9.64 19.67
N VAL A 21 -4.37 -9.97 20.90
CA VAL A 21 -5.10 -11.20 21.19
C VAL A 21 -6.57 -10.83 21.40
N CYS A 22 -7.43 -11.20 20.45
CA CYS A 22 -8.88 -11.10 20.61
C CYS A 22 -9.41 -12.32 21.38
N CYS A 23 -9.69 -12.14 22.67
CA CYS A 23 -10.51 -13.08 23.45
C CYS A 23 -11.49 -12.30 24.32
N ALA A 24 -12.72 -12.78 24.44
CA ALA A 24 -13.83 -12.01 24.99
C ALA A 24 -13.82 -11.96 26.53
N ALA A 25 -13.85 -10.75 27.10
CA ALA A 25 -13.92 -10.56 28.55
C ALA A 25 -14.57 -9.22 28.96
N TRP A 26 -15.87 -9.01 28.66
CA TRP A 26 -16.62 -7.86 29.19
C TRP A 26 -18.14 -8.12 29.33
N LEU A 27 -18.53 -8.86 30.37
CA LEU A 27 -19.91 -8.96 30.83
C LEU A 27 -20.00 -8.77 32.35
N ARG A 28 -20.49 -7.60 32.79
CA ARG A 28 -21.19 -7.36 34.07
C ARG A 28 -21.79 -5.95 34.10
N HIS A 29 -23.05 -5.85 34.52
CA HIS A 29 -23.85 -4.64 34.77
C HIS A 29 -24.06 -3.65 33.61
N VAL A 30 -25.24 -3.73 32.97
CA VAL A 30 -26.27 -2.67 33.12
C VAL A 30 -27.63 -3.35 33.31
N SER A 31 -28.45 -2.84 34.22
CA SER A 31 -29.82 -3.31 34.47
C SER A 31 -30.75 -2.14 34.80
N GLY A 32 -31.79 -1.94 33.97
CA GLY A 32 -32.84 -0.92 34.07
C GLY A 32 -33.56 -0.84 32.71
N ALA A 33 -34.85 -1.14 32.58
CA ALA A 33 -36.01 -0.34 33.04
C ALA A 33 -36.02 1.03 32.30
N LEU A 34 -36.90 1.31 31.33
CA LEU A 34 -38.39 1.31 31.30
C LEU A 34 -38.87 1.46 29.82
N PRO A 35 -40.18 1.55 29.49
CA PRO A 35 -41.42 1.04 30.11
C PRO A 35 -42.28 0.16 29.15
N GLN A 36 -43.47 -0.29 29.59
CA GLN A 36 -44.48 -0.95 28.75
C GLN A 36 -45.46 0.03 28.08
N PRO A 37 -46.11 -0.38 26.96
CA PRO A 37 -47.43 0.12 26.56
C PRO A 37 -48.55 -0.92 26.77
N VAL A 38 -49.40 -0.66 27.77
CA VAL A 38 -50.86 -0.89 27.88
C VAL A 38 -51.52 -2.04 27.10
N THR A 39 -52.20 -2.94 27.83
CA THR A 39 -53.11 -3.98 27.31
C THR A 39 -54.48 -3.44 26.87
N GLY A 40 -55.04 -3.94 25.76
CA GLY A 40 -56.46 -3.79 25.36
C GLY A 40 -56.97 -5.01 24.58
N PRO A 41 -58.26 -5.45 24.69
CA PRO A 41 -58.55 -6.89 24.64
C PRO A 41 -59.68 -7.36 23.69
N LYS A 42 -59.85 -8.71 23.61
CA LYS A 42 -60.92 -9.52 22.97
C LYS A 42 -60.63 -9.89 21.49
N ARG A 43 -61.04 -11.06 20.97
CA ARG A 43 -61.72 -12.26 21.53
C ARG A 43 -61.48 -13.49 20.62
N ASN A 44 -61.61 -14.71 21.14
CA ASN A 44 -61.55 -15.96 20.35
C ASN A 44 -62.82 -16.19 19.52
N ALA A 45 -62.69 -16.69 18.28
CA ALA A 45 -63.71 -17.43 17.53
C ALA A 45 -63.08 -18.21 16.35
N SER A 46 -63.75 -19.28 15.90
CA SER A 46 -63.36 -20.23 14.83
C SER A 46 -64.61 -20.99 14.34
N PRO A 47 -64.58 -21.85 13.29
CA PRO A 47 -63.94 -21.76 11.96
C PRO A 47 -64.96 -22.02 10.79
N GLY A 48 -64.51 -22.07 9.53
CA GLY A 48 -65.30 -22.42 8.31
C GLY A 48 -65.15 -21.36 7.19
N GLU A 49 -64.70 -21.68 5.97
CA GLU A 49 -65.45 -22.26 4.81
C GLU A 49 -66.73 -21.45 4.42
N ARG A 50 -66.99 -21.06 3.16
CA ARG A 50 -66.36 -21.43 1.87
C ARG A 50 -66.70 -20.45 0.72
N ALA A 51 -65.77 -20.24 -0.23
CA ALA A 51 -65.98 -19.70 -1.61
C ALA A 51 -66.59 -18.26 -1.71
N GLU A 52 -66.65 -17.56 -2.87
CA GLU A 52 -66.27 -17.86 -4.26
C GLU A 52 -65.98 -16.53 -5.02
N GLU A 53 -64.88 -16.42 -5.80
CA GLU A 53 -64.85 -15.72 -7.11
C GLU A 53 -63.47 -15.75 -7.83
N ALA A 54 -63.50 -15.57 -9.16
CA ALA A 54 -62.42 -15.19 -10.09
C ALA A 54 -61.08 -15.99 -10.11
N SER A 55 -60.88 -16.78 -11.18
CA SER A 55 -59.71 -17.64 -11.42
C SER A 55 -58.66 -17.09 -12.42
N ARG A 56 -57.50 -17.79 -12.50
CA ARG A 56 -56.33 -17.64 -13.41
C ARG A 56 -55.24 -16.70 -12.88
N GLY A 57 -53.94 -17.02 -12.93
CA GLY A 57 -53.30 -18.30 -13.29
C GLY A 57 -52.35 -18.18 -14.49
N GLU A 58 -51.14 -17.68 -14.26
CA GLU A 58 -49.99 -17.84 -15.15
C GLU A 58 -48.77 -18.32 -14.36
N ALA A 59 -48.04 -19.28 -14.93
CA ALA A 59 -46.70 -19.63 -14.53
C ALA A 59 -45.80 -19.46 -15.76
N ILE A 60 -44.86 -18.51 -15.71
CA ILE A 60 -43.86 -18.31 -16.76
C ILE A 60 -42.48 -18.58 -16.17
N LEU A 61 -41.97 -19.76 -16.46
CA LEU A 61 -40.61 -20.20 -16.18
C LEU A 61 -39.79 -20.08 -17.48
N LEU A 62 -38.56 -19.54 -17.43
CA LEU A 62 -37.32 -20.17 -17.96
C LEU A 62 -36.20 -19.18 -18.37
N ARG A 63 -34.96 -19.68 -18.17
CA ARG A 63 -33.73 -19.40 -18.96
C ARG A 63 -33.20 -17.96 -19.02
N VAL A 64 -32.22 -17.69 -18.15
CA VAL A 64 -31.02 -16.94 -18.57
C VAL A 64 -30.14 -17.88 -19.43
N ARG A 65 -29.51 -17.36 -20.48
CA ARG A 65 -28.72 -18.13 -21.47
C ARG A 65 -27.34 -17.49 -21.62
N ALA A 66 -26.28 -18.30 -21.65
CA ALA A 66 -24.92 -17.80 -21.84
C ALA A 66 -24.74 -17.13 -23.23
N PRO A 67 -23.97 -16.02 -23.33
CA PRO A 67 -23.74 -15.33 -24.59
C PRO A 67 -22.74 -16.10 -25.47
N SER A 68 -23.16 -16.53 -26.66
CA SER A 68 -22.30 -17.19 -27.64
C SER A 68 -21.74 -16.22 -28.68
N ILE A 69 -20.49 -16.45 -29.08
CA ILE A 69 -19.78 -15.77 -30.18
C ILE A 69 -20.65 -15.73 -31.46
N ALA A 70 -20.83 -14.55 -32.05
CA ALA A 70 -21.36 -14.38 -33.41
C ALA A 70 -20.71 -13.18 -34.11
N LYS A 71 -20.40 -13.33 -35.41
CA LYS A 71 -19.71 -12.32 -36.23
C LYS A 71 -20.71 -11.35 -36.86
N PRO A 72 -20.47 -10.03 -36.87
CA PRO A 72 -21.13 -9.14 -37.82
C PRO A 72 -20.51 -9.31 -39.21
N ARG A 73 -21.29 -9.76 -40.19
CA ARG A 73 -21.02 -9.58 -41.62
C ARG A 73 -21.96 -8.50 -42.14
N PHE A 74 -21.45 -7.30 -42.40
CA PHE A 74 -22.11 -6.34 -43.28
C PHE A 74 -21.32 -6.22 -44.58
N ALA A 75 -22.02 -6.19 -45.70
CA ALA A 75 -21.42 -6.14 -47.03
C ALA A 75 -21.07 -4.70 -47.41
N VAL A 76 -19.87 -4.49 -47.95
CA VAL A 76 -19.47 -3.28 -48.65
C VAL A 76 -19.42 -3.59 -50.14
N SER A 77 -20.09 -2.78 -50.95
CA SER A 77 -20.17 -2.97 -52.40
C SER A 77 -18.90 -2.48 -53.11
N PHE A 78 -18.37 -3.27 -54.03
CA PHE A 78 -17.26 -2.84 -54.88
C PHE A 78 -17.73 -1.84 -55.95
N ARG A 79 -17.09 -0.68 -56.01
CA ARG A 79 -17.00 0.13 -57.24
C ARG A 79 -15.55 0.52 -57.47
N LEU A 80 -14.99 0.11 -58.61
CA LEU A 80 -13.75 0.69 -59.11
C LEU A 80 -14.02 2.09 -59.67
N ALA A 81 -13.12 3.02 -59.37
CA ALA A 81 -12.87 4.22 -60.15
C ALA A 81 -11.37 4.50 -60.08
N ALA A 82 -10.70 4.63 -61.23
CA ALA A 82 -9.25 4.85 -61.30
C ALA A 82 -8.93 6.35 -61.30
N GLY A 83 -7.83 6.75 -60.66
CA GLY A 83 -7.42 8.16 -60.57
C GLY A 83 -6.05 8.39 -59.94
N ARG A 84 -5.02 8.45 -60.78
CA ARG A 84 -3.68 9.05 -60.53
C ARG A 84 -3.40 10.02 -61.71
N PRO A 85 -2.39 10.92 -61.67
CA PRO A 85 -1.57 11.39 -60.54
C PRO A 85 -1.40 12.93 -60.47
N ARG A 86 -0.84 13.46 -59.36
CA ARG A 86 0.42 14.25 -59.32
C ARG A 86 0.68 14.83 -57.91
N ALA A 87 1.91 15.25 -57.65
CA ALA A 87 2.37 15.76 -56.35
C ALA A 87 3.07 17.12 -56.49
N VAL A 88 2.99 17.95 -55.42
CA VAL A 88 3.80 19.14 -55.16
C VAL A 88 4.06 19.20 -53.64
N ILE A 89 5.17 19.81 -53.20
CA ILE A 89 5.67 19.79 -51.82
C ILE A 89 5.62 21.20 -51.21
N SER A 90 5.04 21.34 -50.01
CA SER A 90 5.45 22.32 -48.97
C SER A 90 4.59 22.18 -47.69
N PRO A 91 5.14 22.35 -46.47
CA PRO A 91 4.38 22.21 -45.23
C PRO A 91 3.70 23.51 -44.78
N THR A 92 2.44 23.43 -44.38
CA THR A 92 1.70 24.50 -43.69
C THR A 92 0.83 23.92 -42.58
N HIS A 93 0.62 24.70 -41.51
CA HIS A 93 -0.17 24.30 -40.33
C HIS A 93 -1.51 23.64 -40.67
N ALA A 94 -1.81 22.52 -40.01
CA ALA A 94 -3.10 21.84 -40.07
C ALA A 94 -3.81 21.95 -38.71
N GLU A 95 -4.96 22.62 -38.67
CA GLU A 95 -5.84 22.63 -37.49
C GLU A 95 -6.52 21.25 -37.34
N VAL A 96 -6.25 20.55 -36.25
CA VAL A 96 -6.89 19.26 -35.96
C VAL A 96 -8.13 19.46 -35.10
N THR A 97 -9.29 19.59 -35.76
CA THR A 97 -10.61 19.63 -35.08
C THR A 97 -11.16 18.22 -34.84
N SER A 98 -10.57 17.51 -33.88
CA SER A 98 -11.02 16.17 -33.48
C SER A 98 -12.28 16.21 -32.60
N LYS A 99 -13.35 15.53 -33.01
CA LYS A 99 -14.54 15.31 -32.16
C LYS A 99 -14.17 14.45 -30.95
N MET A 100 -14.41 14.96 -29.75
CA MET A 100 -14.17 14.26 -28.49
C MET A 100 -15.23 13.16 -28.24
N GLY A 101 -14.75 12.00 -27.78
CA GLY A 101 -15.50 11.10 -26.89
C GLY A 101 -15.08 11.38 -25.44
N GLU A 102 -15.79 10.80 -24.47
CA GLU A 102 -15.59 11.13 -23.04
C GLU A 102 -14.20 10.67 -22.51
N GLY A 103 -13.55 11.40 -21.60
CA GLY A 103 -14.03 12.54 -20.80
C GLY A 103 -13.01 13.70 -20.66
N PRO A 104 -13.48 14.92 -20.33
CA PRO A 104 -12.71 16.16 -20.48
C PRO A 104 -11.62 16.41 -19.41
N GLU A 105 -11.49 15.56 -18.40
CA GLU A 105 -10.61 15.84 -17.24
C GLU A 105 -9.15 15.44 -17.45
N THR A 106 -8.86 14.40 -18.24
CA THR A 106 -7.48 13.97 -18.49
C THR A 106 -6.72 15.00 -19.34
N ASP A 107 -7.35 15.55 -20.37
CA ASP A 107 -6.78 16.65 -21.17
C ASP A 107 -6.56 17.92 -20.32
N LYS A 108 -7.49 18.23 -19.41
CA LYS A 108 -7.38 19.33 -18.44
C LYS A 108 -6.17 19.15 -17.50
N ASN A 109 -5.90 17.93 -17.03
CA ASN A 109 -4.70 17.62 -16.25
C ASN A 109 -3.40 17.77 -17.09
N ILE A 110 -3.41 17.37 -18.37
CA ILE A 110 -2.28 17.58 -19.28
C ILE A 110 -2.05 19.09 -19.53
N MET A 111 -3.10 19.90 -19.67
CA MET A 111 -2.96 21.36 -19.76
C MET A 111 -2.40 21.98 -18.47
N ILE A 112 -2.86 21.53 -17.29
CA ILE A 112 -2.32 21.94 -15.99
C ILE A 112 -0.82 21.65 -15.89
N TRP A 113 -0.37 20.46 -16.31
CA TRP A 113 1.05 20.11 -16.35
C TRP A 113 1.83 20.99 -17.35
N LYS A 114 1.31 21.21 -18.57
CA LYS A 114 1.93 22.12 -19.55
C LYS A 114 2.10 23.54 -19.00
N VAL A 115 1.12 24.05 -18.25
CA VAL A 115 1.20 25.36 -17.58
C VAL A 115 2.21 25.37 -16.44
N LYS A 116 2.27 24.32 -15.59
CA LYS A 116 3.32 24.17 -14.56
C LYS A 116 4.73 24.20 -15.17
N LYS A 117 4.98 23.42 -16.22
CA LYS A 117 6.27 23.35 -16.91
C LYS A 117 6.63 24.70 -17.56
N LEU A 118 5.64 25.39 -18.14
CA LEU A 118 5.81 26.74 -18.69
C LEU A 118 6.20 27.75 -17.59
N ILE A 119 5.53 27.77 -16.44
CA ILE A 119 5.87 28.64 -15.30
C ILE A 119 7.30 28.39 -14.83
N LYS A 120 7.71 27.12 -14.65
CA LYS A 120 9.09 26.75 -14.29
C LYS A 120 10.12 27.33 -15.28
N GLY A 121 9.80 27.36 -16.58
CA GLY A 121 10.64 28.00 -17.60
C GLY A 121 10.60 29.54 -17.59
N LEU A 122 9.44 30.15 -17.33
CA LEU A 122 9.27 31.61 -17.24
C LEU A 122 9.93 32.21 -15.99
N ASP A 123 9.92 31.48 -14.87
CA ASP A 123 10.52 31.91 -13.60
C ASP A 123 12.06 31.79 -13.61
N ALA A 124 12.59 30.79 -14.33
CA ALA A 124 14.02 30.62 -14.60
C ALA A 124 14.56 31.67 -15.58
N ALA A 125 13.74 32.11 -16.54
CA ALA A 125 14.11 33.12 -17.52
C ALA A 125 14.46 34.48 -16.87
N ARG A 126 15.61 35.04 -17.27
CA ARG A 126 16.07 36.38 -16.90
C ARG A 126 16.46 37.18 -18.14
N GLY A 127 16.08 38.46 -18.14
CA GLY A 127 16.43 39.43 -19.17
C GLY A 127 17.47 40.44 -18.70
N ASN A 128 18.28 40.95 -19.64
CA ASN A 128 19.30 41.98 -19.36
C ASN A 128 18.65 43.37 -19.24
N GLY A 129 18.13 43.69 -18.05
CA GLY A 129 17.36 44.90 -17.78
C GLY A 129 15.88 44.74 -18.10
N THR A 130 15.13 45.84 -18.16
CA THR A 130 13.67 45.84 -18.31
C THR A 130 13.26 45.46 -19.74
N SER A 131 13.27 44.15 -20.03
CA SER A 131 13.15 43.59 -21.39
C SER A 131 12.09 42.49 -21.47
N MET A 132 11.37 42.23 -20.38
CA MET A 132 10.45 41.10 -20.20
C MET A 132 9.04 41.64 -19.96
N ILE A 133 8.18 41.54 -20.97
CA ILE A 133 6.79 41.96 -20.92
C ILE A 133 5.91 40.78 -20.50
N SER A 134 5.10 41.01 -19.47
CA SER A 134 4.06 40.09 -19.00
C SER A 134 2.71 40.78 -19.19
N LEU A 135 1.90 40.28 -20.13
CA LEU A 135 0.58 40.80 -20.47
C LEU A 135 -0.49 39.74 -20.26
N ILE A 136 -1.53 40.05 -19.50
CA ILE A 136 -2.67 39.18 -19.22
C ILE A 136 -3.95 39.98 -19.45
N MET A 137 -4.82 39.45 -20.31
CA MET A 137 -6.14 40.02 -20.62
C MET A 137 -7.25 39.10 -20.08
N PRO A 138 -8.16 39.62 -19.23
CA PRO A 138 -9.29 38.83 -18.74
C PRO A 138 -10.32 38.61 -19.86
N PRO A 139 -11.17 37.58 -19.77
CA PRO A 139 -12.19 37.34 -20.79
C PRO A 139 -13.17 38.53 -20.86
N ARG A 140 -13.63 38.82 -22.09
CA ARG A 140 -14.46 40.00 -22.45
C ARG A 140 -13.72 41.34 -22.53
N ASP A 141 -12.42 41.41 -22.25
CA ASP A 141 -11.62 42.61 -22.55
C ASP A 141 -11.50 42.86 -24.08
N GLN A 142 -11.15 44.08 -24.47
CA GLN A 142 -11.02 44.49 -25.87
C GLN A 142 -9.56 44.60 -26.29
N ILE A 143 -9.19 43.89 -27.37
CA ILE A 143 -7.84 43.94 -27.95
C ILE A 143 -7.45 45.34 -28.43
N SER A 144 -8.42 46.15 -28.86
CA SER A 144 -8.22 47.58 -29.19
C SER A 144 -7.71 48.41 -27.99
N ARG A 145 -8.22 48.15 -26.77
CA ARG A 145 -7.80 48.83 -25.53
C ARG A 145 -6.31 48.60 -25.26
N VAL A 146 -5.90 47.34 -25.32
CA VAL A 146 -4.53 46.91 -25.02
C VAL A 146 -3.58 47.23 -26.18
N SER A 147 -4.01 47.12 -27.44
CA SER A 147 -3.22 47.56 -28.58
C SER A 147 -2.98 49.08 -28.59
N LYS A 148 -3.87 49.89 -28.01
CA LYS A 148 -3.62 51.32 -27.78
C LYS A 148 -2.62 51.52 -26.64
N MET A 149 -2.83 50.87 -25.49
CA MET A 149 -1.89 50.91 -24.35
C MET A 149 -0.46 50.61 -24.80
N LEU A 150 -0.25 49.53 -25.56
CA LEU A 150 1.06 49.15 -26.10
C LEU A 150 1.66 50.19 -27.08
N ALA A 151 0.86 51.05 -27.70
CA ALA A 151 1.34 52.14 -28.55
C ALA A 151 1.72 53.39 -27.73
N ASP A 152 0.92 53.73 -26.72
CA ASP A 152 1.20 54.80 -25.76
C ASP A 152 2.49 54.47 -24.96
N GLU A 153 2.67 53.21 -24.57
CA GLU A 153 3.88 52.65 -23.94
C GLU A 153 5.11 52.68 -24.87
N TYR A 154 4.94 52.35 -26.16
CA TYR A 154 6.02 52.47 -27.14
C TYR A 154 6.50 53.93 -27.28
N GLY A 155 5.57 54.88 -27.27
CA GLY A 155 5.87 56.31 -27.23
C GLY A 155 6.69 56.69 -25.99
N THR A 156 6.25 56.25 -24.81
CA THR A 156 6.95 56.48 -23.54
C THR A 156 8.37 55.89 -23.55
N ALA A 157 8.51 54.62 -23.98
CA ALA A 157 9.78 53.90 -24.06
C ALA A 157 10.81 54.56 -24.99
N SER A 158 10.37 55.29 -26.02
CA SER A 158 11.27 56.02 -26.93
C SER A 158 12.15 57.07 -26.21
N ASN A 159 11.70 57.57 -25.06
CA ASN A 159 12.40 58.56 -24.24
C ASN A 159 13.46 57.96 -23.29
N ILE A 160 13.60 56.64 -23.24
CA ILE A 160 14.60 55.97 -22.38
C ILE A 160 16.02 56.37 -22.82
N LYS A 161 16.79 56.96 -21.88
CA LYS A 161 18.14 57.49 -22.14
C LYS A 161 19.18 56.40 -22.47
N SER A 162 19.04 55.21 -21.90
CA SER A 162 19.95 54.08 -22.19
C SER A 162 19.64 53.48 -23.56
N ARG A 163 20.59 53.58 -24.50
CA ARG A 163 20.42 53.09 -25.88
C ARG A 163 20.04 51.61 -25.93
N VAL A 164 20.73 50.78 -25.16
CA VAL A 164 20.54 49.31 -25.14
C VAL A 164 19.18 48.97 -24.54
N ASN A 165 18.87 49.47 -23.34
CA ASN A 165 17.59 49.18 -22.69
C ASN A 165 16.40 49.67 -23.54
N ARG A 166 16.49 50.87 -24.12
CA ARG A 166 15.48 51.40 -25.05
C ARG A 166 15.25 50.46 -26.24
N GLN A 167 16.32 50.00 -26.88
CA GLN A 167 16.21 49.10 -28.03
C GLN A 167 15.55 47.76 -27.64
N SER A 168 15.87 47.23 -26.46
CA SER A 168 15.26 46.00 -25.91
C SER A 168 13.77 46.19 -25.60
N VAL A 169 13.38 47.26 -24.91
CA VAL A 169 11.97 47.58 -24.60
C VAL A 169 11.15 47.75 -25.89
N LEU A 170 11.61 48.57 -26.83
CA LEU A 170 10.89 48.83 -28.08
C LEU A 170 10.73 47.56 -28.93
N ALA A 171 11.74 46.68 -28.95
CA ALA A 171 11.67 45.38 -29.61
C ALA A 171 10.67 44.43 -28.94
N ALA A 172 10.64 44.37 -27.61
CA ALA A 172 9.66 43.56 -26.86
C ALA A 172 8.22 44.06 -27.08
N ILE A 173 7.98 45.38 -27.02
CA ILE A 173 6.66 45.96 -27.30
C ILE A 173 6.23 45.69 -28.75
N THR A 174 7.15 45.80 -29.72
CA THR A 174 6.86 45.50 -31.12
C THR A 174 6.48 44.03 -31.31
N SER A 175 7.18 43.10 -30.64
CA SER A 175 6.82 41.68 -30.63
C SER A 175 5.43 41.45 -30.01
N ALA A 176 5.13 42.11 -28.88
CA ALA A 176 3.80 42.03 -28.25
C ALA A 176 2.69 42.49 -29.21
N GLN A 177 2.86 43.65 -29.86
CA GLN A 177 1.91 44.18 -30.84
C GLN A 177 1.78 43.29 -32.08
N GLN A 178 2.87 42.70 -32.58
CA GLN A 178 2.83 41.78 -33.72
C GLN A 178 2.06 40.49 -33.39
N ARG A 179 2.25 39.95 -32.18
CA ARG A 179 1.55 38.73 -31.74
C ARG A 179 0.07 39.00 -31.45
N LEU A 180 -0.23 40.10 -30.77
CA LEU A 180 -1.60 40.50 -30.43
C LEU A 180 -2.47 40.71 -31.69
N LYS A 181 -1.89 41.16 -32.80
CA LYS A 181 -2.57 41.30 -34.11
C LYS A 181 -3.06 39.99 -34.73
N LEU A 182 -2.62 38.83 -34.26
CA LEU A 182 -3.15 37.53 -34.71
C LEU A 182 -4.52 37.21 -34.09
N TYR A 183 -4.89 37.89 -33.01
CA TYR A 183 -6.13 37.66 -32.26
C TYR A 183 -7.18 38.72 -32.63
N ASN A 184 -8.29 38.28 -33.24
CA ASN A 184 -9.40 39.17 -33.59
C ASN A 184 -10.30 39.53 -32.38
N ARG A 185 -10.28 38.69 -31.33
CA ARG A 185 -11.00 38.88 -30.05
C ARG A 185 -10.25 38.14 -28.95
N VAL A 186 -10.43 38.55 -27.69
CA VAL A 186 -9.93 37.79 -26.55
C VAL A 186 -10.65 36.43 -26.49
N PRO A 187 -9.94 35.30 -26.29
CA PRO A 187 -10.54 33.98 -26.11
C PRO A 187 -11.47 33.90 -24.87
N PRO A 188 -12.38 32.91 -24.79
CA PRO A 188 -13.39 32.83 -23.72
C PRO A 188 -12.84 32.69 -22.29
N ASN A 189 -11.61 32.20 -22.09
CA ASN A 189 -10.92 32.16 -20.79
C ASN A 189 -9.95 33.34 -20.56
N GLY A 190 -9.76 34.23 -21.54
CA GLY A 190 -8.74 35.28 -21.53
C GLY A 190 -7.56 35.00 -22.47
N LEU A 191 -6.56 35.87 -22.45
CA LEU A 191 -5.32 35.73 -23.24
C LEU A 191 -4.11 36.03 -22.35
N VAL A 192 -3.11 35.16 -22.41
CA VAL A 192 -1.83 35.34 -21.72
C VAL A 192 -0.72 35.48 -22.77
N LEU A 193 0.08 36.53 -22.67
CA LEU A 193 1.18 36.86 -23.58
C LEU A 193 2.44 37.24 -22.79
N TYR A 194 3.47 36.42 -22.90
CA TYR A 194 4.82 36.72 -22.42
C TYR A 194 5.74 36.97 -23.61
N THR A 195 6.46 38.09 -23.62
CA THR A 195 7.48 38.34 -24.67
C THR A 195 8.69 39.08 -24.12
N GLY A 196 9.88 38.71 -24.58
CA GLY A 196 11.11 39.33 -24.14
C GLY A 196 12.35 38.75 -24.82
N THR A 197 13.52 39.21 -24.38
CA THR A 197 14.81 38.67 -24.80
C THR A 197 15.52 38.08 -23.58
N ILE A 198 15.72 36.77 -23.60
CA ILE A 198 16.39 36.03 -22.53
C ILE A 198 17.84 35.76 -22.91
N VAL A 199 18.70 35.66 -21.91
CA VAL A 199 20.05 35.10 -22.08
C VAL A 199 19.93 33.58 -21.94
N THR A 200 20.52 32.83 -22.87
CA THR A 200 20.66 31.36 -22.79
C THR A 200 22.02 30.99 -22.18
N ASP A 201 22.19 29.76 -21.72
CA ASP A 201 23.40 29.30 -21.04
C ASP A 201 24.67 29.43 -21.92
N ASP A 202 24.51 29.35 -23.24
CA ASP A 202 25.48 29.70 -24.29
C ASP A 202 25.96 31.18 -24.27
N GLY A 203 25.41 32.03 -23.40
CA GLY A 203 25.57 33.48 -23.41
C GLY A 203 24.84 34.21 -24.56
N LYS A 204 24.10 33.48 -25.41
CA LYS A 204 23.41 34.03 -26.58
C LYS A 204 22.06 34.63 -26.20
N GLU A 205 21.73 35.79 -26.76
CA GLU A 205 20.40 36.41 -26.64
C GLU A 205 19.37 35.67 -27.51
N LYS A 206 18.30 35.17 -26.88
CA LYS A 206 17.18 34.49 -27.56
C LYS A 206 15.89 35.26 -27.33
N LYS A 207 15.23 35.68 -28.41
CA LYS A 207 13.89 36.27 -28.34
C LYS A 207 12.87 35.17 -28.13
N VAL A 208 11.99 35.35 -27.14
CA VAL A 208 10.93 34.40 -26.79
C VAL A 208 9.58 35.12 -26.79
N THR A 209 8.55 34.42 -27.26
CA THR A 209 7.18 34.92 -27.28
C THR A 209 6.24 33.73 -27.09
N PHE A 210 5.53 33.71 -25.97
CA PHE A 210 4.57 32.68 -25.59
C PHE A 210 3.18 33.31 -25.49
N ASP A 211 2.24 32.79 -26.27
CA ASP A 211 0.86 33.24 -26.35
C ASP A 211 -0.09 32.04 -26.29
N PHE A 212 -1.03 32.07 -25.33
CA PHE A 212 -1.97 30.98 -25.12
C PHE A 212 -3.25 31.43 -24.39
N GLU A 213 -4.31 30.63 -24.54
CA GLU A 213 -5.53 30.72 -23.72
C GLU A 213 -5.37 29.84 -22.46
N PRO A 214 -5.64 30.35 -21.24
CA PRO A 214 -5.56 29.56 -20.02
C PRO A 214 -6.71 28.54 -19.89
N PHE A 215 -6.48 27.47 -19.12
CA PHE A 215 -7.45 26.37 -18.91
C PHE A 215 -8.59 26.71 -17.93
N ARG A 216 -8.56 27.89 -17.30
CA ARG A 216 -9.61 28.48 -16.45
C ARG A 216 -9.69 29.98 -16.76
N PRO A 217 -10.86 30.62 -16.68
CA PRO A 217 -11.00 32.05 -16.95
C PRO A 217 -10.22 32.89 -15.95
N ILE A 218 -9.31 33.73 -16.44
CA ILE A 218 -8.45 34.59 -15.61
C ILE A 218 -9.11 35.95 -15.34
N ASN A 219 -9.35 36.29 -14.07
CA ASN A 219 -9.99 37.56 -13.70
C ASN A 219 -9.01 38.75 -13.61
N ALA A 220 -7.70 38.50 -13.70
CA ALA A 220 -6.68 39.53 -13.64
C ALA A 220 -6.47 40.24 -14.99
N SER A 221 -6.29 41.56 -14.97
CA SER A 221 -5.73 42.35 -16.07
C SER A 221 -4.35 42.82 -15.63
N LEU A 222 -3.29 42.35 -16.30
CA LEU A 222 -1.90 42.65 -15.94
C LEU A 222 -1.13 43.17 -17.16
N TYR A 223 -0.33 44.21 -16.98
CA TYR A 223 0.74 44.60 -17.89
C TYR A 223 1.92 45.07 -17.04
N LEU A 224 3.05 44.39 -17.16
CA LEU A 224 4.31 44.74 -16.49
C LEU A 224 5.48 44.53 -17.45
N CYS A 225 6.50 45.37 -17.35
CA CYS A 225 7.75 45.28 -18.09
C CYS A 225 8.93 45.35 -17.09
N ASP A 226 9.58 44.22 -16.83
CA ASP A 226 10.63 44.07 -15.82
C ASP A 226 11.83 43.26 -16.38
N ASN A 227 12.77 42.83 -15.53
CA ASN A 227 13.87 41.92 -15.86
C ASN A 227 13.50 40.42 -15.80
N LYS A 228 12.24 40.12 -15.45
CA LYS A 228 11.68 38.78 -15.28
C LYS A 228 10.25 38.72 -15.83
N PHE A 229 9.74 37.52 -16.05
CA PHE A 229 8.30 37.34 -16.24
C PHE A 229 7.55 37.29 -14.90
N HIS A 230 6.28 37.67 -14.96
CA HIS A 230 5.35 37.69 -13.83
C HIS A 230 4.31 36.57 -13.97
N THR A 231 4.48 35.51 -13.19
CA THR A 231 3.70 34.27 -13.22
C THR A 231 2.65 34.17 -12.12
N GLU A 232 2.53 35.20 -11.26
CA GLU A 232 1.71 35.19 -10.03
C GLU A 232 0.23 34.85 -10.34
N ALA A 233 -0.35 35.45 -11.37
CA ALA A 233 -1.74 35.22 -11.77
C ALA A 233 -1.98 33.87 -12.48
N LEU A 234 -0.93 33.18 -12.96
CA LEU A 234 -1.03 31.78 -13.40
C LEU A 234 -0.95 30.81 -12.23
N ASN A 235 -0.13 31.12 -11.22
CA ASN A 235 -0.03 30.34 -9.99
C ASN A 235 -1.37 30.34 -9.21
N GLU A 236 -2.15 31.43 -9.25
CA GLU A 236 -3.52 31.46 -8.70
C GLU A 236 -4.46 30.44 -9.38
N LEU A 237 -4.37 30.26 -10.71
CA LEU A 237 -5.15 29.26 -11.45
C LEU A 237 -4.73 27.82 -11.11
N LEU A 238 -3.49 27.61 -10.67
CA LEU A 238 -2.96 26.31 -10.23
C LEU A 238 -3.25 26.01 -8.75
N ALA A 239 -3.31 27.04 -7.89
CA ALA A 239 -3.53 26.88 -6.45
C ALA A 239 -4.95 26.42 -6.09
N SER A 240 -5.90 26.47 -7.04
CA SER A 240 -7.29 26.07 -6.86
C SER A 240 -7.52 24.58 -7.20
N ASP A 241 -6.76 23.72 -6.53
CA ASP A 241 -7.06 22.28 -6.37
C ASP A 241 -7.84 22.06 -5.06
N ASP A 242 -8.95 21.32 -5.13
CA ASP A 242 -9.92 21.23 -4.04
C ASP A 242 -9.30 20.71 -2.72
N LYS A 243 -9.38 21.52 -1.66
CA LYS A 243 -8.84 21.21 -0.34
C LYS A 243 -9.90 20.52 0.51
N PHE A 244 -9.60 19.30 0.96
CA PHE A 244 -10.46 18.49 1.83
C PHE A 244 -9.88 18.44 3.24
N GLY A 245 -10.74 18.62 4.25
CA GLY A 245 -10.39 18.55 5.66
C GLY A 245 -10.56 17.15 6.24
N PHE A 246 -9.73 16.81 7.21
CA PHE A 246 -9.81 15.56 7.99
C PHE A 246 -9.71 15.86 9.48
N ILE A 247 -10.60 15.26 10.27
CA ILE A 247 -10.52 15.23 11.74
C ILE A 247 -10.47 13.76 12.16
N ILE A 248 -9.35 13.31 12.71
CA ILE A 248 -9.16 11.95 13.21
C ILE A 248 -9.21 11.99 14.73
N MET A 249 -10.29 11.44 15.31
CA MET A 249 -10.52 11.40 16.75
C MET A 249 -10.23 10.01 17.32
N ASP A 250 -9.40 9.95 18.36
CA ASP A 250 -9.11 8.73 19.10
C ASP A 250 -9.25 8.95 20.62
N GLY A 251 -9.30 7.88 21.40
CA GLY A 251 -9.29 7.93 22.87
C GLY A 251 -7.99 8.47 23.49
N ASN A 252 -6.97 8.77 22.69
CA ASN A 252 -5.72 9.40 23.11
C ASN A 252 -5.53 10.85 22.60
N GLY A 253 -6.39 11.36 21.71
CA GLY A 253 -6.25 12.69 21.11
C GLY A 253 -6.82 12.84 19.69
N THR A 254 -6.78 14.06 19.16
CA THR A 254 -7.26 14.42 17.81
C THR A 254 -6.11 14.88 16.92
N LEU A 255 -6.17 14.50 15.63
CA LEU A 255 -5.35 15.07 14.56
C LEU A 255 -6.24 15.82 13.55
N TYR A 256 -5.79 16.99 13.13
CA TYR A 256 -6.34 17.79 12.03
C TYR A 256 -5.39 17.71 10.84
N GLY A 257 -5.91 17.31 9.70
CA GLY A 257 -5.16 17.23 8.46
C GLY A 257 -5.96 17.81 7.29
N THR A 258 -5.27 18.07 6.19
CA THR A 258 -5.89 18.38 4.90
C THR A 258 -5.21 17.62 3.77
N LEU A 259 -5.97 17.40 2.70
CA LEU A 259 -5.52 16.85 1.44
C LEU A 259 -5.89 17.84 0.34
N SER A 260 -4.93 18.22 -0.51
CA SER A 260 -5.16 19.09 -1.68
C SER A 260 -4.18 18.70 -2.79
N GLY A 261 -4.72 18.49 -3.99
CA GLY A 261 -3.98 17.92 -5.11
C GLY A 261 -3.34 16.58 -4.73
N ASN A 262 -2.00 16.56 -4.69
CA ASN A 262 -1.19 15.40 -4.30
C ASN A 262 -0.53 15.54 -2.91
N SER A 263 -0.80 16.64 -2.21
CA SER A 263 -0.20 16.96 -0.91
C SER A 263 -1.13 16.61 0.25
N ARG A 264 -0.60 15.85 1.22
CA ARG A 264 -1.20 15.71 2.57
C ARG A 264 -0.46 16.63 3.53
N GLU A 265 -1.21 17.37 4.34
CA GLU A 265 -0.70 18.34 5.31
C GLU A 265 -1.31 18.03 6.69
N ILE A 266 -0.49 17.94 7.73
CA ILE A 266 -0.95 17.80 9.12
C ILE A 266 -0.93 19.19 9.74
N LEU A 267 -2.11 19.78 9.95
CA LEU A 267 -2.26 21.14 10.47
C LEU A 267 -1.94 21.20 11.97
N TYR A 268 -2.48 20.25 12.74
CA TYR A 268 -2.32 20.23 14.20
C TYR A 268 -2.64 18.84 14.78
N LYS A 269 -1.99 18.49 15.89
CA LYS A 269 -2.33 17.28 16.68
C LYS A 269 -2.23 17.59 18.17
N PHE A 270 -3.21 17.13 18.95
CA PHE A 270 -3.18 17.27 20.41
C PHE A 270 -3.64 15.99 21.12
N THR A 271 -2.93 15.63 22.19
CA THR A 271 -3.24 14.47 23.03
C THR A 271 -4.20 14.83 24.17
N VAL A 272 -5.02 13.87 24.58
CA VAL A 272 -5.93 13.98 25.73
C VAL A 272 -5.86 12.70 26.56
N ASP A 273 -5.69 12.85 27.87
CA ASP A 273 -5.87 11.74 28.81
C ASP A 273 -7.34 11.67 29.26
N LEU A 274 -8.05 10.65 28.77
CA LEU A 274 -9.42 10.32 29.15
C LEU A 274 -9.42 9.19 30.19
N PRO A 275 -10.18 9.25 31.31
CA PRO A 275 -10.16 8.20 32.34
C PRO A 275 -10.53 6.80 31.82
N LYS A 276 -9.52 5.96 31.53
CA LYS A 276 -9.68 4.73 30.72
C LYS A 276 -10.34 3.57 31.47
N LYS A 277 -9.90 3.29 32.70
CA LYS A 277 -10.36 2.19 33.56
C LYS A 277 -10.59 2.68 35.00
N HIS A 278 -11.46 2.00 35.75
CA HIS A 278 -11.66 2.27 37.18
C HIS A 278 -10.44 1.76 37.98
N GLY A 279 -9.98 2.53 38.97
CA GLY A 279 -8.91 2.12 39.87
C GLY A 279 -9.37 1.09 40.91
N ARG A 280 -8.43 0.31 41.47
CA ARG A 280 -8.68 -0.48 42.69
C ARG A 280 -8.62 0.45 43.92
N GLY A 281 -9.80 0.84 44.42
CA GLY A 281 -9.98 1.58 45.67
C GLY A 281 -10.42 3.05 45.51
N GLY A 282 -11.30 3.50 46.41
CA GLY A 282 -11.46 4.92 46.77
C GLY A 282 -12.51 5.78 46.04
N GLN A 283 -13.12 5.33 44.93
CA GLN A 283 -14.18 6.09 44.25
C GLN A 283 -15.41 5.22 43.93
N SER A 284 -16.59 5.84 43.92
CA SER A 284 -17.83 5.17 43.50
C SER A 284 -17.97 5.16 41.98
N ALA A 285 -18.53 4.08 41.43
CA ALA A 285 -18.69 3.91 39.99
C ALA A 285 -19.44 5.07 39.32
N VAL A 286 -20.48 5.62 39.98
CA VAL A 286 -21.24 6.78 39.50
C VAL A 286 -20.38 8.04 39.43
N ARG A 287 -19.49 8.28 40.41
CA ARG A 287 -18.53 9.41 40.38
C ARG A 287 -17.54 9.26 39.22
N PHE A 288 -17.00 8.06 39.02
CA PHE A 288 -16.09 7.77 37.91
C PHE A 288 -16.78 7.95 36.55
N ALA A 289 -18.02 7.47 36.39
CA ALA A 289 -18.82 7.65 35.19
C ALA A 289 -19.07 9.13 34.89
N ARG A 290 -19.45 9.93 35.90
CA ARG A 290 -19.65 11.38 35.73
C ARG A 290 -18.37 12.09 35.29
N LEU A 291 -17.25 11.84 35.96
CA LEU A 291 -15.94 12.43 35.60
C LEU A 291 -15.47 12.00 34.20
N ARG A 292 -15.77 10.77 33.77
CA ARG A 292 -15.48 10.29 32.40
C ARG A 292 -16.32 11.02 31.36
N MET A 293 -17.62 11.21 31.59
CA MET A 293 -18.49 11.95 30.66
C MET A 293 -18.14 13.43 30.60
N GLU A 294 -17.83 14.05 31.74
CA GLU A 294 -17.34 15.43 31.83
C GLU A 294 -16.03 15.63 31.03
N ARG A 295 -15.06 14.72 31.19
CA ARG A 295 -13.81 14.75 30.43
C ARG A 295 -14.02 14.51 28.93
N ARG A 296 -14.95 13.64 28.53
CA ARG A 296 -15.36 13.45 27.13
C ARG A 296 -15.99 14.69 26.53
N HIS A 297 -16.96 15.32 27.22
CA HIS A 297 -17.61 16.52 26.75
C HIS A 297 -16.61 17.68 26.57
N ASN A 298 -15.71 17.88 27.52
CA ASN A 298 -14.64 18.89 27.41
C ASN A 298 -13.65 18.59 26.27
N TYR A 299 -13.42 17.31 25.95
CA TYR A 299 -12.63 16.90 24.78
C TYR A 299 -13.36 17.19 23.46
N LEU A 300 -14.63 16.83 23.33
CA LEU A 300 -15.46 17.15 22.15
C LEU A 300 -15.52 18.67 21.91
N ARG A 301 -15.72 19.47 22.97
CA ARG A 301 -15.76 20.93 22.89
C ARG A 301 -14.44 21.49 22.33
N LYS A 302 -13.31 21.13 22.93
CA LYS A 302 -11.98 21.53 22.44
C LYS A 302 -11.73 21.05 21.00
N ALA A 303 -12.24 19.88 20.64
CA ALA A 303 -12.11 19.35 19.28
C ALA A 303 -12.93 20.16 18.25
N ALA A 304 -14.10 20.66 18.63
CA ALA A 304 -14.93 21.54 17.81
C ALA A 304 -14.32 22.96 17.70
N GLU A 305 -13.91 23.57 18.81
CA GLU A 305 -13.27 24.89 18.85
C GLU A 305 -12.05 24.98 17.91
N LEU A 306 -11.17 23.97 17.95
CA LEU A 306 -10.01 23.88 17.07
C LEU A 306 -10.38 23.58 15.60
N ALA A 307 -11.45 22.82 15.33
CA ALA A 307 -11.92 22.61 13.96
C ALA A 307 -12.35 23.93 13.31
N THR A 308 -13.10 24.77 14.05
CA THR A 308 -13.48 26.11 13.63
C THR A 308 -12.25 27.00 13.37
N GLN A 309 -11.23 26.93 14.22
CA GLN A 309 -9.99 27.70 14.06
C GLN A 309 -9.17 27.33 12.81
N PHE A 310 -9.13 26.05 12.43
CA PHE A 310 -8.31 25.58 11.30
C PHE A 310 -9.07 25.52 9.96
N PHE A 311 -10.37 25.30 9.97
CA PHE A 311 -11.16 25.09 8.74
C PHE A 311 -12.03 26.29 8.32
N ILE A 312 -12.07 27.38 9.09
CA ILE A 312 -12.77 28.62 8.71
C ILE A 312 -11.76 29.76 8.60
N ASN A 313 -11.76 30.47 7.46
CA ASN A 313 -10.89 31.62 7.27
C ASN A 313 -11.44 32.83 8.06
N PRO A 314 -10.67 33.42 9.01
CA PRO A 314 -11.16 34.53 9.83
C PRO A 314 -11.44 35.82 9.04
N ALA A 315 -10.85 36.01 7.85
CA ALA A 315 -11.05 37.20 7.04
C ALA A 315 -12.33 37.15 6.19
N THR A 316 -12.73 35.96 5.71
CA THR A 316 -13.94 35.78 4.88
C THR A 316 -15.12 35.16 5.65
N ASN A 317 -14.87 34.62 6.85
CA ASN A 317 -15.83 33.91 7.68
C ASN A 317 -16.50 32.70 6.98
N GLN A 318 -15.82 32.13 5.98
CA GLN A 318 -16.25 30.96 5.20
C GLN A 318 -15.28 29.78 5.38
N PRO A 319 -15.74 28.52 5.18
CA PRO A 319 -14.85 27.37 5.19
C PRO A 319 -13.73 27.47 4.15
N ASN A 320 -12.52 27.06 4.51
CA ASN A 320 -11.36 26.96 3.60
C ASN A 320 -11.25 25.60 2.89
N ILE A 321 -12.23 24.71 3.13
CA ILE A 321 -12.31 23.35 2.59
C ILE A 321 -13.60 23.16 1.78
N VAL A 322 -13.48 22.38 0.71
CA VAL A 322 -14.62 22.00 -0.15
C VAL A 322 -15.51 20.98 0.55
N GLY A 323 -14.90 20.08 1.33
CA GLY A 323 -15.58 19.11 2.19
C GLY A 323 -14.70 18.59 3.33
N LEU A 324 -15.33 17.91 4.28
CA LEU A 324 -14.76 17.45 5.54
C LEU A 324 -15.04 15.96 5.77
N ILE A 325 -14.04 15.24 6.28
CA ILE A 325 -14.14 13.82 6.66
C ILE A 325 -13.88 13.69 8.17
N LEU A 326 -14.80 13.00 8.85
CA LEU A 326 -14.70 12.71 10.29
C LEU A 326 -14.30 11.23 10.47
N ALA A 327 -13.10 10.98 10.98
CA ALA A 327 -12.60 9.63 11.20
C ALA A 327 -12.37 9.34 12.70
N GLY A 328 -12.44 8.08 13.11
CA GLY A 328 -12.07 7.69 14.47
C GLY A 328 -12.42 6.26 14.87
N SER A 329 -11.74 5.78 15.92
CA SER A 329 -11.83 4.42 16.48
C SER A 329 -13.05 4.14 17.36
N ALA A 330 -13.88 5.17 17.61
CA ALA A 330 -15.02 5.10 18.52
C ALA A 330 -16.15 6.05 18.06
N ASP A 331 -17.23 6.09 18.84
CA ASP A 331 -18.41 6.92 18.60
C ASP A 331 -18.14 8.43 18.71
N PHE A 332 -16.95 8.87 19.16
CA PHE A 332 -16.58 10.29 19.31
C PHE A 332 -16.79 11.12 18.04
N LYS A 333 -16.56 10.55 16.86
CA LYS A 333 -16.82 11.20 15.56
C LYS A 333 -18.32 11.43 15.31
N ASN A 334 -19.17 10.52 15.78
CA ASN A 334 -20.63 10.61 15.69
C ASN A 334 -21.18 11.55 16.76
N GLU A 335 -20.62 11.52 17.98
CA GLU A 335 -20.92 12.50 19.04
C GLU A 335 -20.55 13.92 18.56
N LEU A 336 -19.38 14.14 17.95
CA LEU A 336 -18.97 15.44 17.40
C LEU A 336 -19.90 15.88 16.26
N GLY A 337 -20.10 15.05 15.24
CA GLY A 337 -20.89 15.40 14.05
C GLY A 337 -22.38 15.64 14.33
N LYS A 338 -22.91 15.16 15.46
CA LYS A 338 -24.28 15.41 15.93
C LYS A 338 -24.39 16.50 17.00
N SER A 339 -23.28 17.07 17.48
CA SER A 339 -23.30 18.03 18.59
C SER A 339 -23.53 19.46 18.12
N GLU A 340 -24.40 20.19 18.83
CA GLU A 340 -24.58 21.64 18.72
C GLU A 340 -23.30 22.45 19.02
N MET A 341 -22.26 21.82 19.59
CA MET A 341 -20.94 22.44 19.78
C MET A 341 -20.13 22.55 18.48
N PHE A 342 -20.50 21.83 17.41
CA PHE A 342 -19.79 21.83 16.13
C PHE A 342 -20.33 22.93 15.21
N ASP A 343 -19.45 23.67 14.52
CA ASP A 343 -19.88 24.81 13.71
C ASP A 343 -20.80 24.36 12.55
N PRO A 344 -22.04 24.89 12.43
CA PRO A 344 -22.98 24.47 11.39
C PRO A 344 -22.45 24.60 9.96
N ARG A 345 -21.51 25.52 9.70
CA ARG A 345 -20.89 25.71 8.38
C ARG A 345 -19.90 24.59 8.04
N LEU A 346 -19.26 24.00 9.05
CA LEU A 346 -18.43 22.80 8.90
C LEU A 346 -19.29 21.54 8.91
N GLN A 347 -20.37 21.50 9.69
CA GLN A 347 -21.33 20.39 9.71
C GLN A 347 -21.96 20.18 8.32
N ALA A 348 -22.39 21.26 7.66
CA ALA A 348 -22.89 21.25 6.28
C ALA A 348 -21.82 20.89 5.22
N LYS A 349 -20.56 20.68 5.63
CA LYS A 349 -19.45 20.23 4.77
C LYS A 349 -18.95 18.83 5.09
N VAL A 350 -19.50 18.13 6.09
CA VAL A 350 -19.15 16.72 6.37
C VAL A 350 -19.71 15.83 5.25
N ILE A 351 -18.83 15.12 4.53
CA ILE A 351 -19.25 14.23 3.42
C ILE A 351 -19.36 12.77 3.86
N LYS A 352 -18.33 12.24 4.55
CA LYS A 352 -18.27 10.84 5.01
C LYS A 352 -17.70 10.78 6.43
N THR A 353 -18.32 9.94 7.26
CA THR A 353 -17.82 9.59 8.60
C THR A 353 -17.28 8.16 8.53
N ILE A 354 -16.08 7.92 9.08
CA ILE A 354 -15.30 6.69 8.85
C ILE A 354 -14.79 6.09 10.16
N ASP A 355 -15.03 4.80 10.35
CA ASP A 355 -14.41 3.99 11.39
C ASP A 355 -12.99 3.61 10.97
N VAL A 356 -11.99 4.05 11.75
CA VAL A 356 -10.57 3.68 11.54
C VAL A 356 -10.04 2.94 12.76
N SER A 357 -9.22 1.91 12.51
CA SER A 357 -8.72 1.00 13.55
C SER A 357 -7.69 1.67 14.48
N TYR A 358 -7.02 2.72 13.98
CA TYR A 358 -5.94 3.41 14.67
C TYR A 358 -6.17 4.92 14.72
N GLY A 359 -5.66 5.58 15.77
CA GLY A 359 -5.66 7.03 15.88
C GLY A 359 -4.48 7.70 15.15
N GLY A 360 -4.45 9.04 15.21
CA GLY A 360 -3.31 9.85 14.76
C GLY A 360 -2.98 9.68 13.27
N GLU A 361 -1.69 9.62 12.95
CA GLU A 361 -1.18 9.65 11.58
C GLU A 361 -1.43 8.35 10.81
N SER A 362 -1.40 7.19 11.49
CA SER A 362 -1.85 5.92 10.89
C SER A 362 -3.34 5.96 10.58
N GLY A 363 -4.16 6.49 11.50
CA GLY A 363 -5.58 6.73 11.28
C GLY A 363 -5.89 7.71 10.15
N PHE A 364 -5.06 8.75 9.97
CA PHE A 364 -5.18 9.69 8.86
C PHE A 364 -4.97 9.00 7.51
N ASN A 365 -3.95 8.14 7.39
CA ASN A 365 -3.70 7.38 6.16
C ASN A 365 -4.82 6.37 5.87
N GLN A 366 -5.30 5.65 6.89
CA GLN A 366 -6.44 4.74 6.77
C GLN A 366 -7.72 5.50 6.37
N ALA A 367 -7.95 6.70 6.91
CA ALA A 367 -9.08 7.55 6.55
C ALA A 367 -9.00 8.02 5.09
N ILE A 368 -7.84 8.49 4.61
CA ILE A 368 -7.65 8.87 3.20
C ILE A 368 -7.97 7.70 2.27
N GLU A 369 -7.51 6.49 2.61
CA GLU A 369 -7.73 5.27 1.84
C GLU A 369 -9.22 4.86 1.81
N MET A 370 -9.90 4.85 2.96
CA MET A 370 -11.35 4.54 3.05
C MET A 370 -12.24 5.68 2.52
N SER A 371 -11.68 6.85 2.27
CA SER A 371 -12.33 8.00 1.60
C SER A 371 -12.18 8.00 0.08
N SER A 372 -11.41 7.08 -0.52
CA SER A 372 -11.05 7.13 -1.95
C SER A 372 -12.25 7.19 -2.91
N GLU A 373 -13.39 6.61 -2.53
CA GLU A 373 -14.63 6.64 -3.31
C GLU A 373 -15.28 8.02 -3.35
N VAL A 374 -15.11 8.81 -2.28
CA VAL A 374 -15.69 10.16 -2.10
C VAL A 374 -14.71 11.24 -2.51
N LEU A 375 -13.41 10.92 -2.50
CA LEU A 375 -12.32 11.75 -2.99
C LEU A 375 -11.92 11.34 -4.42
N SER A 376 -12.88 10.82 -5.21
CA SER A 376 -12.69 10.40 -6.60
C SER A 376 -12.06 11.48 -7.47
N ASP A 377 -12.35 12.74 -7.15
CA ASP A 377 -12.00 13.92 -7.92
C ASP A 377 -10.63 14.49 -7.48
N VAL A 378 -10.04 13.93 -6.41
CA VAL A 378 -8.71 14.31 -5.91
C VAL A 378 -7.62 13.52 -6.64
N LYS A 379 -6.73 14.24 -7.33
CA LYS A 379 -5.63 13.67 -8.14
C LYS A 379 -4.83 12.59 -7.43
N PHE A 380 -4.45 12.78 -6.15
CA PHE A 380 -3.76 11.79 -5.33
C PHE A 380 -4.43 10.40 -5.33
N VAL A 381 -5.76 10.38 -5.28
CA VAL A 381 -6.55 9.15 -5.20
C VAL A 381 -6.65 8.49 -6.56
N GLN A 382 -6.83 9.29 -7.62
CA GLN A 382 -6.78 8.82 -9.01
C GLN A 382 -5.41 8.20 -9.32
N GLU A 383 -4.32 8.88 -8.97
CA GLU A 383 -2.94 8.40 -9.13
C GLU A 383 -2.67 7.12 -8.35
N LYS A 384 -3.01 7.06 -7.05
CA LYS A 384 -2.82 5.85 -6.24
C LYS A 384 -3.61 4.66 -6.82
N LYS A 385 -4.84 4.88 -7.29
CA LYS A 385 -5.66 3.82 -7.92
C LYS A 385 -5.09 3.37 -9.26
N LEU A 386 -4.58 4.29 -10.07
CA LEU A 386 -3.95 4.02 -11.36
C LEU A 386 -2.65 3.20 -11.20
N ILE A 387 -1.80 3.61 -10.25
CA ILE A 387 -0.57 2.90 -9.86
C ILE A 387 -0.90 1.54 -9.21
N GLY A 388 -1.98 1.46 -8.43
CA GLY A 388 -2.50 0.20 -7.89
C GLY A 388 -2.84 -0.82 -8.99
N LYS A 389 -3.65 -0.44 -9.99
CA LYS A 389 -3.95 -1.30 -11.16
C LYS A 389 -2.69 -1.76 -11.90
N TYR A 390 -1.67 -0.90 -12.00
CA TYR A 390 -0.39 -1.27 -12.61
C TYR A 390 0.37 -2.33 -11.79
N PHE A 391 0.44 -2.19 -10.46
CA PHE A 391 1.02 -3.21 -9.59
C PHE A 391 0.17 -4.51 -9.50
N GLU A 392 -1.15 -4.44 -9.70
CA GLU A 392 -2.00 -5.62 -9.84
C GLU A 392 -1.64 -6.43 -11.09
N GLU A 393 -1.44 -5.78 -12.24
CA GLU A 393 -1.04 -6.43 -13.50
C GLU A 393 0.41 -6.99 -13.48
N ILE A 394 1.28 -6.44 -12.63
CA ILE A 394 2.58 -7.07 -12.28
C ILE A 394 2.34 -8.30 -11.39
N SER A 395 1.63 -8.13 -10.28
CA SER A 395 1.54 -9.16 -9.22
C SER A 395 0.77 -10.41 -9.61
N GLN A 396 -0.13 -10.30 -10.59
CA GLN A 396 -0.87 -11.43 -11.17
C GLN A 396 -0.05 -12.23 -12.21
N ASP A 397 1.16 -11.78 -12.56
CA ASP A 397 1.97 -12.21 -13.71
C ASP A 397 1.12 -12.52 -14.95
N THR A 398 0.13 -11.66 -15.21
CA THR A 398 -0.40 -11.54 -16.56
C THR A 398 0.75 -11.13 -17.47
N GLY A 399 1.65 -10.28 -16.96
CA GLY A 399 2.75 -9.66 -17.68
C GLY A 399 2.40 -8.29 -18.26
N LYS A 400 1.32 -7.60 -17.82
CA LYS A 400 0.75 -6.41 -18.52
C LYS A 400 1.47 -5.08 -18.21
N TYR A 401 2.79 -5.19 -18.02
CA TYR A 401 3.76 -4.13 -17.75
C TYR A 401 5.09 -4.31 -18.54
N VAL A 402 5.79 -3.20 -18.77
CA VAL A 402 7.16 -2.99 -19.28
C VAL A 402 7.68 -1.76 -18.56
N LEU A 403 9.00 -1.66 -18.45
CA LEU A 403 9.70 -0.59 -17.77
C LEU A 403 10.76 0.01 -18.70
N GLY A 404 11.01 1.32 -18.61
CA GLY A 404 12.06 2.00 -19.37
C GLY A 404 11.58 2.70 -20.65
N VAL A 405 12.34 3.71 -21.08
CA VAL A 405 11.93 4.64 -22.14
C VAL A 405 11.88 3.97 -23.51
N GLN A 406 12.89 3.17 -23.85
CA GLN A 406 13.04 2.59 -25.20
C GLN A 406 11.87 1.67 -25.56
N ASP A 407 11.64 0.64 -24.74
CA ASP A 407 10.56 -0.33 -24.97
C ASP A 407 9.18 0.35 -24.95
N THR A 408 8.99 1.31 -24.04
CA THR A 408 7.73 2.07 -23.94
C THR A 408 7.48 2.91 -25.20
N MET A 409 8.53 3.52 -25.78
CA MET A 409 8.43 4.29 -27.03
C MET A 409 8.21 3.39 -28.24
N THR A 410 9.00 2.32 -28.41
CA THR A 410 8.82 1.33 -29.48
C THR A 410 7.41 0.76 -29.49
N ALA A 411 6.88 0.43 -28.31
CA ALA A 411 5.58 -0.18 -28.20
C ALA A 411 4.43 0.88 -28.29
N LEU A 412 4.69 2.15 -27.92
CA LEU A 412 3.79 3.27 -28.23
C LEU A 412 3.65 3.47 -29.75
N GLU A 413 4.74 3.32 -30.52
CA GLU A 413 4.71 3.33 -31.99
C GLU A 413 3.96 2.12 -32.57
N MET A 414 4.02 0.95 -31.90
CA MET A 414 3.17 -0.21 -32.20
C MET A 414 1.69 0.00 -31.83
N GLY A 415 1.34 1.06 -31.09
CA GLY A 415 -0.04 1.48 -30.83
C GLY A 415 -0.84 0.61 -29.86
N ALA A 416 -0.20 -0.30 -29.11
CA ALA A 416 -0.87 -1.23 -28.19
C ALA A 416 -0.86 -0.79 -26.70
N VAL A 417 -0.58 0.48 -26.42
CA VAL A 417 -0.84 1.12 -25.13
C VAL A 417 -2.35 1.27 -24.91
N GLU A 418 -2.90 0.71 -23.82
CA GLU A 418 -4.25 1.10 -23.33
C GLU A 418 -4.17 2.31 -22.40
N THR A 419 -3.14 2.36 -21.55
CA THR A 419 -2.95 3.38 -20.52
C THR A 419 -1.48 3.43 -20.16
N LEU A 420 -1.00 4.63 -19.89
CA LEU A 420 0.40 4.99 -19.72
C LEU A 420 0.49 5.74 -18.34
N ILE A 421 1.53 5.61 -17.50
CA ILE A 421 1.74 6.37 -16.23
C ILE A 421 3.10 7.14 -16.22
N VAL A 422 3.15 8.50 -16.22
CA VAL A 422 4.42 9.29 -16.27
C VAL A 422 4.80 9.89 -14.93
N TRP A 423 6.09 10.14 -14.72
CA TRP A 423 6.59 10.98 -13.63
C TRP A 423 6.90 12.40 -14.14
N GLU A 424 6.40 13.44 -13.46
CA GLU A 424 6.43 14.85 -13.90
C GLU A 424 7.82 15.55 -13.89
N ASN A 425 8.88 14.84 -13.49
CA ASN A 425 10.25 15.35 -13.46
C ASN A 425 11.21 14.33 -14.14
N LEU A 426 10.80 13.77 -15.28
CA LEU A 426 11.59 12.77 -16.00
C LEU A 426 12.88 13.38 -16.60
N ASP A 427 14.03 13.13 -15.97
CA ASP A 427 15.34 13.65 -16.39
C ASP A 427 15.95 12.86 -17.56
N VAL A 428 15.24 12.87 -18.70
CA VAL A 428 15.65 12.23 -19.95
C VAL A 428 15.39 13.20 -21.09
N ASN A 429 16.37 13.40 -21.97
CA ASN A 429 16.24 14.20 -23.19
C ASN A 429 16.18 13.29 -24.43
N ARG A 430 15.36 13.65 -25.42
CA ARG A 430 15.29 13.00 -26.74
C ARG A 430 16.11 13.83 -27.74
N TYR A 431 17.05 13.17 -28.39
CA TYR A 431 17.88 13.73 -29.44
C TYR A 431 17.47 13.14 -30.79
N GLU A 432 17.23 14.00 -31.78
CA GLU A 432 17.29 13.60 -33.18
C GLU A 432 18.70 13.85 -33.68
N LEU A 433 19.47 12.77 -33.84
CA LEU A 433 20.85 12.80 -34.31
C LEU A 433 20.90 12.44 -35.80
N LYS A 434 21.82 13.04 -36.55
CA LYS A 434 22.10 12.69 -37.94
C LYS A 434 23.51 12.19 -38.11
N ASN A 435 23.68 11.04 -38.74
CA ASN A 435 25.00 10.62 -39.20
C ASN A 435 25.38 11.45 -40.44
N THR A 436 26.45 12.23 -40.34
CA THR A 436 26.90 13.16 -41.39
C THR A 436 27.42 12.45 -42.65
N ALA A 437 27.80 11.17 -42.54
CA ALA A 437 28.31 10.34 -43.64
C ALA A 437 27.23 9.50 -44.34
N THR A 438 26.28 8.90 -43.61
CA THR A 438 25.19 8.09 -44.19
C THR A 438 23.94 8.92 -44.50
N GLY A 439 23.75 10.05 -43.81
CA GLY A 439 22.56 10.88 -43.89
C GLY A 439 21.36 10.36 -43.07
N GLU A 440 21.51 9.22 -42.39
CA GLU A 440 20.47 8.56 -41.60
C GLU A 440 20.20 9.27 -40.27
N THR A 441 18.94 9.21 -39.80
CA THR A 441 18.49 9.89 -38.58
C THR A 441 18.27 8.88 -37.45
N VAL A 442 19.04 8.99 -36.38
CA VAL A 442 18.98 8.12 -35.20
C VAL A 442 18.34 8.88 -34.04
N VAL A 443 17.32 8.31 -33.42
CA VAL A 443 16.72 8.86 -32.19
C VAL A 443 17.41 8.23 -30.99
N LYS A 444 18.02 9.04 -30.11
CA LYS A 444 18.57 8.58 -28.82
C LYS A 444 17.83 9.24 -27.66
N TYR A 445 17.66 8.50 -26.57
CA TYR A 445 17.14 8.98 -25.29
C TYR A 445 18.28 8.94 -24.28
N LEU A 446 18.68 10.09 -23.74
CA LEU A 446 19.85 10.22 -22.86
C LEU A 446 19.48 11.02 -21.60
N ASN A 447 19.88 10.50 -20.44
CA ASN A 447 19.80 11.22 -19.16
C ASN A 447 20.89 12.31 -19.07
N SER A 448 20.81 13.22 -18.09
CA SER A 448 21.83 14.28 -17.90
C SER A 448 23.26 13.74 -17.76
N ASP A 449 23.46 12.62 -17.06
CA ASP A 449 24.77 11.97 -16.93
C ASP A 449 25.28 11.38 -18.27
N GLN A 450 24.37 11.01 -19.17
CA GLN A 450 24.70 10.43 -20.48
C GLN A 450 24.92 11.49 -21.56
N GLU A 451 24.32 12.67 -21.43
CA GLU A 451 24.66 13.85 -22.24
C GLU A 451 26.13 14.27 -22.04
N ALA A 452 26.72 13.99 -20.88
CA ALA A 452 28.12 14.31 -20.58
C ALA A 452 29.16 13.36 -21.23
N ASP A 453 28.80 12.12 -21.62
CA ASP A 453 29.73 11.21 -22.31
C ASP A 453 29.65 11.39 -23.83
N GLN A 454 30.68 12.03 -24.39
CA GLN A 454 30.81 12.31 -25.82
C GLN A 454 30.69 11.05 -26.71
N LYS A 455 30.96 9.85 -26.19
CA LYS A 455 30.77 8.58 -26.92
C LYS A 455 29.33 8.40 -27.41
N ASN A 456 28.34 8.93 -26.69
CA ASN A 456 26.94 8.82 -27.07
C ASN A 456 26.59 9.58 -28.37
N PHE A 457 27.46 10.50 -28.79
CA PHE A 457 27.35 11.27 -30.04
C PHE A 457 28.29 10.76 -31.15
N ILE A 458 28.85 9.56 -31.00
CA ILE A 458 29.62 8.86 -32.02
C ILE A 458 28.81 7.65 -32.50
N ASP A 459 28.91 7.34 -33.79
CA ASP A 459 28.35 6.15 -34.41
C ASP A 459 29.31 4.94 -34.25
N GLU A 460 28.89 3.90 -33.55
CA GLU A 460 29.72 2.70 -33.31
C GLU A 460 30.11 1.94 -34.58
N ALA A 461 29.31 2.03 -35.65
CA ALA A 461 29.55 1.30 -36.89
C ALA A 461 30.48 2.06 -37.86
N THR A 462 30.50 3.39 -37.81
CA THR A 462 31.29 4.23 -38.74
C THR A 462 32.36 5.09 -38.07
N SER A 463 32.41 5.16 -36.74
CA SER A 463 33.27 6.08 -35.96
C SER A 463 33.12 7.56 -36.36
N GLY A 464 31.97 7.92 -36.94
CA GLY A 464 31.61 9.28 -37.32
C GLY A 464 30.90 10.01 -36.19
N GLU A 465 31.08 11.33 -36.13
CA GLU A 465 30.31 12.20 -35.24
C GLU A 465 28.84 12.27 -35.72
N LEU A 466 27.92 12.43 -34.76
CA LEU A 466 26.49 12.51 -34.98
C LEU A 466 25.98 13.94 -34.69
N ASP A 467 25.61 14.66 -35.75
CA ASP A 467 25.09 16.03 -35.66
C ASP A 467 23.72 16.06 -34.94
N VAL A 468 23.57 16.89 -33.90
CA VAL A 468 22.27 17.11 -33.23
C VAL A 468 21.38 18.01 -34.10
N ILE A 469 20.29 17.45 -34.63
CA ILE A 469 19.26 18.23 -35.35
C ILE A 469 18.36 18.96 -34.36
N ASP A 470 17.84 18.24 -33.37
CA ASP A 470 16.89 18.76 -32.38
C ASP A 470 17.06 18.06 -31.02
N LYS A 471 16.75 18.79 -29.95
CA LYS A 471 16.73 18.33 -28.55
C LYS A 471 15.38 18.66 -27.94
N GLU A 472 14.50 17.66 -27.85
CA GLU A 472 13.19 17.76 -27.20
C GLU A 472 13.16 16.97 -25.89
N GLU A 473 12.42 17.46 -24.90
CA GLU A 473 12.01 16.61 -23.77
C GLU A 473 10.99 15.57 -24.27
N PRO A 474 11.12 14.27 -23.94
CA PRO A 474 10.15 13.23 -24.34
C PRO A 474 8.72 13.58 -23.91
N GLU A 475 8.56 14.15 -22.72
CA GLU A 475 7.29 14.64 -22.16
C GLU A 475 6.57 15.61 -23.13
N ARG A 476 7.33 16.48 -23.79
CA ARG A 476 6.84 17.48 -24.75
C ARG A 476 6.35 16.84 -26.04
N ARG A 477 7.00 15.77 -26.49
CA ARG A 477 6.64 15.00 -27.70
C ARG A 477 5.44 14.08 -27.44
N ILE A 478 5.40 13.40 -26.28
CA ILE A 478 4.24 12.62 -25.81
C ILE A 478 3.00 13.52 -25.73
N GLY A 479 3.16 14.74 -25.20
CA GLY A 479 2.13 15.77 -25.16
C GLY A 479 1.70 16.35 -26.52
N GLN A 480 2.29 15.92 -27.64
CA GLN A 480 1.88 16.23 -29.02
C GLN A 480 1.31 15.00 -29.75
N LEU A 481 1.83 13.80 -29.48
CA LEU A 481 1.54 12.59 -30.26
C LEU A 481 0.13 12.00 -30.09
N GLN A 482 -0.63 12.45 -29.07
CA GLN A 482 -2.08 12.21 -28.89
C GLN A 482 -2.62 10.89 -29.53
N PRO A 483 -2.24 9.71 -29.01
CA PRO A 483 -2.87 8.46 -29.40
C PRO A 483 -4.37 8.51 -29.07
N LYS A 484 -5.20 7.81 -29.85
CA LYS A 484 -6.67 7.84 -29.69
C LYS A 484 -7.20 7.29 -28.35
N ASN A 485 -6.33 6.84 -27.45
CA ASN A 485 -6.66 6.39 -26.10
C ASN A 485 -5.60 6.86 -25.07
N ARG A 486 -6.08 7.47 -23.99
CA ARG A 486 -5.61 7.42 -22.58
C ARG A 486 -4.08 7.32 -22.33
N VAL A 487 -3.49 8.41 -21.83
CA VAL A 487 -2.03 8.60 -21.66
C VAL A 487 -1.64 9.17 -20.30
N TYR A 488 -0.50 8.70 -19.76
CA TYR A 488 0.61 9.48 -19.19
C TYR A 488 2.06 9.03 -19.62
N MET A 489 2.59 7.79 -19.40
CA MET A 489 4.06 7.39 -19.54
C MET A 489 4.61 5.95 -19.18
N VAL A 490 3.85 4.85 -18.95
CA VAL A 490 4.32 3.45 -18.60
C VAL A 490 3.16 2.41 -18.75
N ALA A 491 3.38 1.19 -19.32
CA ALA A 491 2.37 0.14 -19.64
C ALA A 491 3.00 -1.26 -19.92
N TRP A 492 2.27 -2.36 -20.30
CA TRP A 492 2.52 -3.31 -21.47
C TRP A 492 2.32 -4.85 -21.36
N TRP A 493 1.46 -5.51 -22.18
CA TRP A 493 1.49 -7.00 -22.37
C TRP A 493 2.47 -7.49 -23.44
N ARG A 494 2.87 -8.77 -23.41
CA ARG A 494 3.50 -9.45 -24.56
C ARG A 494 3.12 -10.94 -24.73
N PHE A 495 2.72 -11.27 -25.96
CA PHE A 495 2.49 -12.60 -26.58
C PHE A 495 2.27 -12.32 -28.09
N LEU A 496 2.58 -13.12 -29.11
CA LEU A 496 3.39 -14.32 -29.42
C LEU A 496 3.43 -14.42 -30.98
N PRO A 497 4.24 -15.27 -31.66
CA PRO A 497 5.39 -16.08 -31.23
C PRO A 497 6.66 -15.93 -32.12
N GLY A 498 7.82 -16.37 -31.62
CA GLY A 498 8.99 -16.74 -32.44
C GLY A 498 10.25 -15.87 -32.30
N TYR A 499 11.41 -16.56 -32.20
CA TYR A 499 12.82 -16.16 -32.45
C TYR A 499 13.11 -14.68 -32.78
N ILE A 500 14.07 -13.98 -32.14
CA ILE A 500 15.28 -14.42 -31.41
C ILE A 500 15.36 -13.80 -30.00
N ASP A 501 16.21 -14.36 -29.15
CA ASP A 501 16.26 -14.19 -27.69
C ASP A 501 17.16 -13.02 -27.21
N MET A 502 16.67 -12.25 -26.24
CA MET A 502 17.44 -11.39 -25.31
C MET A 502 16.73 -11.32 -23.94
N THR A 503 16.17 -12.43 -23.46
CA THR A 503 15.42 -12.56 -22.20
C THR A 503 16.15 -13.39 -21.14
N ASP A 504 17.48 -13.28 -21.10
CA ASP A 504 18.30 -14.02 -20.15
C ASP A 504 18.32 -13.37 -18.75
N ASN A 505 17.40 -13.81 -17.91
CA ASN A 505 17.59 -13.97 -16.45
C ASN A 505 16.42 -14.67 -15.73
N ASN A 506 15.38 -15.08 -16.45
CA ASN A 506 14.36 -16.03 -15.98
C ASN A 506 14.35 -17.32 -16.84
N SER A 507 15.55 -17.74 -17.29
CA SER A 507 15.77 -19.05 -17.89
C SER A 507 15.45 -20.16 -16.87
N LYS A 508 15.05 -21.35 -17.36
CA LYS A 508 14.80 -22.53 -16.50
C LYS A 508 16.10 -23.25 -16.11
N GLU A 509 17.15 -22.49 -15.85
CA GLU A 509 18.47 -23.01 -15.47
C GLU A 509 18.65 -22.96 -13.95
N GLY A 510 19.50 -23.86 -13.44
CA GLY A 510 19.79 -23.94 -12.01
C GLY A 510 20.76 -22.85 -11.52
N ALA A 511 21.44 -23.12 -10.41
CA ALA A 511 22.59 -22.32 -9.97
C ALA A 511 23.51 -21.93 -11.14
N SER A 512 23.98 -20.68 -11.16
CA SER A 512 24.99 -20.27 -12.14
C SER A 512 26.19 -21.24 -12.07
N PRO A 513 26.81 -21.66 -13.20
CA PRO A 513 27.80 -22.73 -13.17
C PRO A 513 28.98 -22.47 -12.21
N ARG A 514 29.31 -21.19 -11.98
CA ARG A 514 30.31 -20.76 -10.99
C ARG A 514 29.85 -20.99 -9.55
N LEU A 515 28.60 -20.67 -9.20
CA LEU A 515 28.06 -20.91 -7.86
C LEU A 515 27.89 -22.41 -7.60
N ALA A 516 27.37 -23.17 -8.58
CA ALA A 516 27.25 -24.62 -8.50
C ALA A 516 28.61 -25.29 -8.24
N ALA A 517 29.64 -24.93 -9.02
CA ALA A 517 31.00 -25.43 -8.83
C ALA A 517 31.60 -25.02 -7.48
N SER A 518 31.41 -23.76 -7.06
CA SER A 518 31.89 -23.27 -5.75
C SER A 518 31.31 -24.06 -4.60
N LEU A 519 29.99 -24.25 -4.56
CA LEU A 519 29.29 -25.03 -3.52
C LEU A 519 29.69 -26.50 -3.55
N GLY A 520 29.95 -27.07 -4.73
CA GLY A 520 30.42 -28.45 -4.91
C GLY A 520 31.85 -28.72 -4.40
N THR A 521 32.63 -27.68 -4.04
CA THR A 521 33.96 -27.87 -3.42
C THR A 521 33.94 -27.93 -1.89
N LEU A 522 32.79 -27.73 -1.26
CA LEU A 522 32.67 -27.67 0.20
C LEU A 522 32.48 -29.06 0.80
N SER A 523 33.36 -29.43 1.75
CA SER A 523 33.24 -30.67 2.52
C SER A 523 32.13 -30.50 3.56
N LEU A 524 30.99 -31.15 3.32
CA LEU A 524 29.81 -31.14 4.18
C LEU A 524 29.52 -32.53 4.74
N ASP A 525 28.85 -32.59 5.89
CA ASP A 525 28.31 -33.84 6.45
C ASP A 525 26.97 -34.22 5.77
N GLY A 526 26.24 -33.20 5.29
CA GLY A 526 25.04 -33.31 4.49
C GLY A 526 25.30 -33.23 2.97
N HIS A 527 24.31 -32.74 2.21
CA HIS A 527 24.40 -32.64 0.75
C HIS A 527 23.62 -31.44 0.18
N PHE A 528 23.92 -31.10 -1.08
CA PHE A 528 23.15 -30.14 -1.87
C PHE A 528 22.23 -30.84 -2.86
N SER A 529 21.00 -30.35 -2.95
CA SER A 529 20.08 -30.61 -4.06
C SER A 529 20.14 -29.44 -5.05
N PHE A 530 20.48 -29.73 -6.31
CA PHE A 530 20.48 -28.77 -7.44
C PHE A 530 19.35 -29.04 -8.45
N HIS A 531 18.53 -30.06 -8.20
CA HIS A 531 17.43 -30.50 -9.05
C HIS A 531 16.15 -30.66 -8.21
N ASP A 532 14.99 -30.57 -8.87
CA ASP A 532 13.65 -30.45 -8.24
C ASP A 532 13.59 -29.48 -7.04
N LEU A 533 14.02 -28.24 -7.28
CA LEU A 533 13.96 -27.16 -6.29
C LEU A 533 12.52 -26.63 -6.09
N SER A 534 11.53 -27.25 -6.72
CA SER A 534 10.17 -26.72 -6.90
C SER A 534 9.36 -26.60 -5.60
N ALA A 535 9.69 -27.40 -4.59
CA ALA A 535 9.08 -27.37 -3.25
C ALA A 535 9.74 -26.35 -2.29
N ALA A 536 10.99 -25.97 -2.55
CA ALA A 536 11.63 -24.83 -1.87
C ALA A 536 11.24 -23.50 -2.52
N ALA A 537 10.98 -23.52 -3.83
CA ALA A 537 10.66 -22.35 -4.64
C ALA A 537 9.25 -21.77 -4.43
N ARG A 538 8.43 -22.28 -3.49
CA ARG A 538 7.06 -21.78 -3.22
C ARG A 538 6.86 -21.46 -1.73
N ASP A 539 6.08 -20.43 -1.42
CA ASP A 539 5.68 -20.11 -0.06
C ASP A 539 4.34 -20.76 0.31
N PHE A 540 3.94 -20.68 1.57
CA PHE A 540 2.65 -21.22 2.00
C PHE A 540 1.50 -20.43 1.39
N GLY A 541 0.49 -21.12 0.86
CA GLY A 541 -0.57 -20.49 0.05
C GLY A 541 -0.17 -20.19 -1.41
N ASN A 542 1.07 -20.45 -1.83
CA ASN A 542 1.58 -20.16 -3.19
C ASN A 542 1.37 -18.68 -3.62
N LEU A 543 1.55 -17.74 -2.69
CA LEU A 543 1.47 -16.29 -2.92
C LEU A 543 2.77 -15.69 -3.48
N SER A 544 3.89 -16.41 -3.40
CA SER A 544 5.21 -15.97 -3.87
C SER A 544 6.07 -17.17 -4.27
N SER A 545 6.69 -17.08 -5.44
CA SER A 545 7.52 -18.15 -6.01
C SER A 545 8.88 -17.63 -6.45
N PHE A 546 9.93 -18.03 -5.72
CA PHE A 546 11.31 -17.65 -6.02
C PHE A 546 12.19 -18.90 -6.12
N MET A 547 12.68 -19.22 -7.33
CA MET A 547 13.59 -20.34 -7.54
C MET A 547 14.93 -20.10 -6.83
N PRO A 548 15.36 -20.99 -5.92
CA PRO A 548 16.72 -20.95 -5.40
C PRO A 548 17.71 -21.55 -6.40
N ALA A 549 18.99 -21.25 -6.23
CA ALA A 549 20.08 -21.87 -6.96
C ALA A 549 20.37 -23.30 -6.45
N ALA A 550 20.28 -23.50 -5.14
CA ALA A 550 20.46 -24.81 -4.49
C ALA A 550 19.64 -24.92 -3.19
N VAL A 551 19.32 -26.15 -2.79
CA VAL A 551 18.80 -26.47 -1.46
C VAL A 551 19.87 -27.24 -0.69
N LEU A 552 20.28 -26.72 0.48
CA LEU A 552 21.15 -27.43 1.41
C LEU A 552 20.31 -28.35 2.29
N HIS A 553 20.71 -29.62 2.36
CA HIS A 553 20.27 -30.58 3.37
C HIS A 553 21.43 -30.74 4.37
N PRO A 554 21.51 -29.91 5.43
CA PRO A 554 22.65 -29.93 6.34
C PRO A 554 22.67 -31.24 7.13
N GLY A 555 23.82 -31.89 7.23
CA GLY A 555 24.03 -33.00 8.15
C GLY A 555 24.26 -32.47 9.56
N SER A 556 25.07 -31.41 9.68
CA SER A 556 25.44 -30.80 10.97
C SER A 556 25.20 -29.29 11.03
N VAL A 557 25.36 -28.71 12.23
CA VAL A 557 25.37 -27.25 12.43
C VAL A 557 26.59 -26.61 11.76
N ASP A 558 27.69 -27.34 11.62
CA ASP A 558 28.90 -26.85 10.95
C ASP A 558 28.69 -26.73 9.43
N ASP A 559 27.84 -27.54 8.80
CA ASP A 559 27.42 -27.32 7.41
C ASP A 559 26.73 -25.96 7.22
N ILE A 560 25.80 -25.62 8.12
CA ILE A 560 25.10 -24.33 8.11
C ILE A 560 26.12 -23.18 8.30
N ALA A 561 27.04 -23.34 9.24
CA ALA A 561 28.13 -22.37 9.48
C ALA A 561 29.06 -22.21 8.26
N LYS A 562 29.51 -23.32 7.65
CA LYS A 562 30.32 -23.34 6.43
C LYS A 562 29.64 -22.59 5.29
N ILE A 563 28.35 -22.85 5.02
CA ILE A 563 27.64 -22.20 3.90
C ILE A 563 27.43 -20.71 4.14
N VAL A 564 27.01 -20.30 5.34
CA VAL A 564 26.86 -18.86 5.65
C VAL A 564 28.23 -18.15 5.61
N ARG A 565 29.29 -18.76 6.13
CA ARG A 565 30.67 -18.24 6.04
C ARG A 565 31.17 -18.15 4.60
N HIS A 566 30.86 -19.15 3.76
CA HIS A 566 31.25 -19.17 2.34
C HIS A 566 30.58 -18.03 1.56
N VAL A 567 29.27 -17.81 1.75
CA VAL A 567 28.55 -16.70 1.11
C VAL A 567 29.04 -15.34 1.65
N PHE A 568 29.26 -15.22 2.96
CA PHE A 568 29.85 -14.02 3.57
C PHE A 568 31.22 -13.67 2.96
N LEU A 569 32.07 -14.67 2.69
CA LEU A 569 33.38 -14.50 2.05
C LEU A 569 33.30 -14.20 0.54
N MET A 570 32.16 -14.38 -0.14
CA MET A 570 31.97 -13.89 -1.52
C MET A 570 31.75 -12.37 -1.58
N GLY A 571 31.40 -11.74 -0.45
CA GLY A 571 31.17 -10.31 -0.35
C GLY A 571 29.87 -9.81 -0.99
N GLU A 572 29.59 -8.52 -0.79
CA GLU A 572 28.33 -7.85 -1.13
C GLU A 572 28.02 -7.86 -2.64
N HIS A 573 29.04 -7.93 -3.49
CA HIS A 573 28.87 -8.01 -4.96
C HIS A 573 28.28 -9.34 -5.46
N SER A 574 28.24 -10.39 -4.64
CA SER A 574 27.81 -11.72 -5.06
C SER A 574 26.30 -11.85 -5.32
N MET A 575 25.48 -11.00 -4.67
CA MET A 575 24.01 -11.05 -4.67
C MET A 575 23.41 -12.39 -4.20
N VAL A 576 24.23 -13.32 -3.67
CA VAL A 576 23.77 -14.62 -3.16
C VAL A 576 23.16 -14.44 -1.77
N THR A 577 21.90 -14.84 -1.62
CA THR A 577 21.18 -14.83 -0.34
C THR A 577 21.09 -16.23 0.26
N VAL A 578 20.92 -16.32 1.57
CA VAL A 578 20.70 -17.59 2.30
C VAL A 578 19.43 -17.48 3.13
N ALA A 579 18.51 -18.44 3.00
CA ALA A 579 17.27 -18.49 3.77
C ALA A 579 17.12 -19.83 4.49
N ALA A 580 16.84 -19.81 5.79
CA ALA A 580 16.50 -21.00 6.55
C ALA A 580 15.02 -21.35 6.35
N ARG A 581 14.73 -22.62 6.02
CA ARG A 581 13.38 -23.13 5.78
C ARG A 581 13.15 -24.40 6.60
N GLY A 582 12.25 -24.30 7.56
CA GLY A 582 11.62 -25.45 8.22
C GLY A 582 10.47 -26.00 7.36
N HIS A 583 9.34 -26.32 8.00
CA HIS A 583 8.16 -26.92 7.34
C HIS A 583 7.36 -25.98 6.41
N GLY A 584 8.00 -25.00 5.75
CA GLY A 584 7.45 -24.19 4.65
C GLY A 584 6.36 -23.15 4.99
N HIS A 585 5.74 -23.19 6.17
CA HIS A 585 4.59 -22.38 6.62
C HIS A 585 4.84 -20.87 6.83
N SER A 586 5.60 -20.23 5.95
CA SER A 586 5.82 -18.78 5.88
C SER A 586 5.13 -18.18 4.64
N LEU A 587 4.54 -17.00 4.77
CA LEU A 587 3.95 -16.23 3.66
C LEU A 587 4.96 -15.23 3.08
N ARG A 588 4.68 -14.72 1.87
CA ARG A 588 5.42 -13.65 1.17
C ARG A 588 6.91 -13.95 1.03
N GLY A 589 7.24 -15.22 0.81
CA GLY A 589 8.59 -15.69 0.51
C GLY A 589 9.64 -15.57 1.61
N GLN A 590 9.27 -15.37 2.89
CA GLN A 590 10.23 -15.22 3.99
C GLN A 590 11.25 -16.38 4.12
N SER A 591 10.88 -17.61 3.74
CA SER A 591 11.77 -18.79 3.74
C SER A 591 12.32 -19.17 2.36
N GLN A 592 12.37 -18.22 1.42
CA GLN A 592 12.90 -18.39 0.06
C GLN A 592 14.16 -17.54 -0.15
N ALA A 593 15.04 -17.97 -1.06
CA ALA A 593 16.23 -17.23 -1.46
C ALA A 593 16.31 -17.19 -2.99
N ALA A 594 15.87 -16.10 -3.62
CA ALA A 594 15.85 -15.96 -5.08
C ALA A 594 17.27 -16.09 -5.66
N ARG A 595 17.52 -17.13 -6.47
CA ARG A 595 18.85 -17.53 -7.00
C ARG A 595 19.92 -17.73 -5.91
N GLY A 596 19.50 -17.88 -4.65
CA GLY A 596 20.34 -18.10 -3.48
C GLY A 596 20.25 -19.53 -2.97
N ILE A 597 20.55 -19.73 -1.68
CA ILE A 597 20.60 -21.05 -1.04
C ILE A 597 19.48 -21.15 0.00
N VAL A 598 18.61 -22.15 -0.13
CA VAL A 598 17.60 -22.47 0.88
C VAL A 598 18.11 -23.63 1.76
N ILE A 599 18.20 -23.43 3.06
CA ILE A 599 18.65 -24.45 4.02
C ILE A 599 17.43 -25.18 4.57
N LYS A 600 17.28 -26.47 4.23
CA LYS A 600 16.19 -27.31 4.73
C LYS A 600 16.50 -27.78 6.16
N MET A 601 16.04 -27.00 7.15
CA MET A 601 16.31 -27.22 8.56
C MET A 601 15.84 -28.59 9.07
N GLU A 602 14.78 -29.15 8.48
CA GLU A 602 14.27 -30.50 8.80
C GLU A 602 15.28 -31.64 8.53
N SER A 603 16.32 -31.40 7.73
CA SER A 603 17.36 -32.40 7.44
C SER A 603 18.51 -32.40 8.46
N LEU A 604 18.60 -31.37 9.32
CA LEU A 604 19.65 -31.21 10.32
C LEU A 604 19.63 -32.36 11.34
N GLN A 605 20.70 -33.18 11.39
CA GLN A 605 20.76 -34.28 12.35
C GLN A 605 20.83 -33.74 13.77
N SER A 606 19.82 -34.09 14.56
CA SER A 606 19.72 -33.71 15.97
C SER A 606 20.54 -34.66 16.84
N ILE A 607 21.17 -34.13 17.89
CA ILE A 607 21.88 -34.90 18.94
C ILE A 607 20.89 -35.69 19.83
N GLY A 608 19.58 -35.57 19.56
CA GLY A 608 18.49 -36.12 20.35
C GLY A 608 17.94 -35.06 21.31
N MET A 609 16.61 -35.04 21.50
CA MET A 609 15.98 -34.13 22.46
C MET A 609 16.35 -34.54 23.89
N GLN A 610 16.80 -33.60 24.71
CA GLN A 610 17.18 -33.85 26.10
C GLN A 610 16.18 -33.17 27.03
N VAL A 611 15.41 -33.97 27.79
CA VAL A 611 14.38 -33.48 28.72
C VAL A 611 14.93 -33.51 30.15
N HIS A 612 14.94 -32.34 30.80
CA HIS A 612 15.48 -32.17 32.14
C HIS A 612 14.35 -31.92 33.14
N SER A 613 13.91 -32.97 33.84
CA SER A 613 12.79 -32.93 34.80
C SER A 613 13.15 -32.32 36.17
N GLY A 614 13.99 -31.27 36.19
CA GLY A 614 14.45 -30.60 37.40
C GLY A 614 13.41 -29.68 38.05
N THR A 615 13.84 -28.92 39.07
CA THR A 615 12.98 -27.94 39.79
C THR A 615 12.45 -26.81 38.90
N SER A 616 13.17 -26.49 37.83
CA SER A 616 12.69 -25.67 36.71
C SER A 616 12.92 -26.47 35.42
N PRO A 617 11.93 -27.24 34.95
CA PRO A 617 12.16 -28.21 33.89
C PRO A 617 12.25 -27.56 32.52
N TYR A 618 13.06 -28.15 31.63
CA TYR A 618 13.26 -27.68 30.26
C TYR A 618 13.53 -28.84 29.30
N VAL A 619 13.42 -28.58 28.00
CA VAL A 619 13.90 -29.45 26.92
C VAL A 619 14.89 -28.71 26.05
N ASP A 620 15.99 -29.36 25.70
CA ASP A 620 16.92 -28.93 24.65
C ASP A 620 16.57 -29.66 23.35
N ALA A 621 16.25 -28.91 22.29
CA ALA A 621 15.77 -29.44 21.01
C ALA A 621 16.35 -28.68 19.79
N SER A 622 16.46 -29.38 18.65
CA SER A 622 16.95 -28.81 17.39
C SER A 622 16.01 -27.75 16.82
N GLY A 623 16.54 -26.70 16.20
CA GLY A 623 15.75 -25.69 15.48
C GLY A 623 14.96 -26.26 14.29
N GLY A 624 15.38 -27.42 13.76
CA GLY A 624 14.67 -28.18 12.73
C GLY A 624 13.60 -29.14 13.24
N GLU A 625 13.49 -29.34 14.56
CA GLU A 625 12.55 -30.29 15.18
C GLU A 625 11.11 -29.76 15.20
N LEU A 626 10.11 -30.65 15.14
CA LEU A 626 8.69 -30.28 15.15
C LEU A 626 8.11 -30.21 16.58
N TRP A 627 7.20 -29.26 16.83
CA TRP A 627 6.54 -29.12 18.14
C TRP A 627 5.74 -30.37 18.56
N ILE A 628 5.18 -31.14 17.62
CA ILE A 628 4.52 -32.43 17.91
C ILE A 628 5.50 -33.47 18.47
N ASN A 629 6.74 -33.50 18.00
CA ASN A 629 7.77 -34.40 18.50
C ASN A 629 8.25 -33.98 19.90
N VAL A 630 8.37 -32.67 20.14
CA VAL A 630 8.65 -32.13 21.48
C VAL A 630 7.55 -32.54 22.47
N LEU A 631 6.26 -32.41 22.09
CA LEU A 631 5.13 -32.84 22.92
C LEU A 631 5.24 -34.34 23.26
N HIS A 632 5.43 -35.19 22.25
CA HIS A 632 5.55 -36.63 22.46
C HIS A 632 6.76 -37.03 23.33
N GLU A 633 7.88 -36.31 23.25
CA GLU A 633 9.04 -36.58 24.10
C GLU A 633 8.84 -36.11 25.54
N THR A 634 8.35 -34.88 25.75
CA THR A 634 8.19 -34.33 27.11
C THR A 634 7.07 -35.01 27.89
N LEU A 635 6.01 -35.49 27.22
CA LEU A 635 4.91 -36.20 27.87
C LEU A 635 5.33 -37.52 28.53
N LYS A 636 6.40 -38.18 28.05
CA LYS A 636 6.98 -39.37 28.71
C LYS A 636 7.44 -39.08 30.15
N TYR A 637 7.74 -37.81 30.44
CA TYR A 637 8.16 -37.30 31.74
C TYR A 637 7.03 -36.59 32.50
N GLY A 638 5.79 -36.61 31.97
CA GLY A 638 4.65 -35.86 32.51
C GLY A 638 4.75 -34.34 32.31
N LEU A 639 5.51 -33.89 31.31
CA LEU A 639 5.84 -32.48 31.08
C LEU A 639 5.36 -31.99 29.71
N ALA A 640 5.15 -30.68 29.61
CA ALA A 640 4.68 -29.99 28.41
C ALA A 640 5.32 -28.59 28.30
N PRO A 641 5.69 -28.12 27.09
CA PRO A 641 5.91 -26.71 26.80
C PRO A 641 4.79 -25.79 27.31
N LYS A 642 5.17 -24.65 27.87
CA LYS A 642 4.25 -23.66 28.48
C LYS A 642 3.43 -22.84 27.47
N SER A 643 3.88 -22.77 26.22
CA SER A 643 3.22 -22.04 25.15
C SER A 643 3.42 -22.78 23.84
N TRP A 644 2.35 -22.90 23.06
CA TRP A 644 2.22 -23.79 21.92
C TRP A 644 2.17 -23.04 20.60
N THR A 645 2.03 -23.76 19.49
CA THR A 645 1.37 -23.23 18.29
C THR A 645 0.02 -23.92 18.16
N ASP A 646 -0.98 -23.26 17.55
CA ASP A 646 -2.29 -23.87 17.30
C ASP A 646 -2.26 -24.98 16.22
N TYR A 647 -1.09 -25.23 15.64
CA TYR A 647 -0.77 -26.31 14.72
C TYR A 647 0.66 -26.80 15.04
N LEU A 648 0.82 -28.08 15.41
CA LEU A 648 2.06 -28.62 16.00
C LEU A 648 3.09 -29.14 14.99
N HIS A 649 2.71 -29.33 13.73
CA HIS A 649 3.62 -29.75 12.65
C HIS A 649 4.41 -28.56 12.07
N LEU A 650 4.97 -27.75 12.98
CA LEU A 650 5.81 -26.59 12.69
C LEU A 650 7.18 -26.76 13.38
N THR A 651 8.23 -26.29 12.74
CA THR A 651 9.61 -26.35 13.24
C THR A 651 9.90 -25.28 14.29
N ILE A 652 10.56 -25.65 15.39
CA ILE A 652 10.90 -24.77 16.53
C ILE A 652 11.58 -23.47 16.08
N GLY A 653 12.67 -23.55 15.31
CA GLY A 653 13.42 -22.37 14.87
C GLY A 653 12.58 -21.42 14.02
N GLY A 654 11.68 -21.98 13.19
CA GLY A 654 10.73 -21.23 12.38
C GLY A 654 9.76 -20.41 13.22
N THR A 655 9.08 -21.04 14.21
CA THR A 655 8.09 -20.33 15.03
C THR A 655 8.73 -19.32 15.97
N LEU A 656 9.89 -19.65 16.57
CA LEU A 656 10.63 -18.72 17.42
C LEU A 656 11.16 -17.49 16.64
N SER A 657 11.55 -17.66 15.37
CA SER A 657 11.91 -16.52 14.52
C SER A 657 10.74 -15.56 14.24
N ASN A 658 9.49 -16.02 14.42
CA ASN A 658 8.26 -15.26 14.20
C ASN A 658 7.40 -15.16 15.48
N ALA A 659 8.07 -15.05 16.63
CA ALA A 659 7.52 -14.97 18.00
C ALA A 659 6.73 -16.20 18.52
N GLY A 660 5.96 -16.90 17.70
CA GLY A 660 5.15 -18.05 18.13
C GLY A 660 4.01 -17.62 19.07
N VAL A 661 3.04 -16.86 18.54
CA VAL A 661 1.84 -16.45 19.27
C VAL A 661 0.83 -17.61 19.32
N SER A 662 0.10 -17.75 20.42
CA SER A 662 -0.72 -18.93 20.71
C SER A 662 -1.98 -18.60 21.50
N GLY A 663 -2.97 -19.49 21.49
CA GLY A 663 -4.14 -19.41 22.37
C GLY A 663 -3.81 -19.34 23.87
N GLN A 664 -2.63 -19.78 24.32
CA GLN A 664 -2.18 -19.70 25.72
C GLN A 664 -1.27 -18.48 26.03
N ALA A 665 -0.97 -17.65 25.03
CA ALA A 665 -0.03 -16.53 25.19
C ALA A 665 -0.51 -15.46 26.19
N PHE A 666 -1.80 -15.41 26.52
CA PHE A 666 -2.33 -14.52 27.57
C PHE A 666 -1.95 -14.95 29.00
N ARG A 667 -1.50 -16.19 29.20
CA ARG A 667 -1.06 -16.75 30.49
C ARG A 667 0.47 -16.83 30.59
N HIS A 668 1.11 -17.42 29.57
CA HIS A 668 2.54 -17.78 29.60
C HIS A 668 3.40 -16.92 28.65
N GLY A 669 2.79 -15.98 27.91
CA GLY A 669 3.44 -15.27 26.81
C GLY A 669 3.56 -16.11 25.53
N PRO A 670 4.01 -15.51 24.42
CA PRO A 670 4.35 -16.26 23.20
C PRO A 670 5.51 -17.23 23.45
N GLN A 671 5.77 -18.14 22.50
CA GLN A 671 6.83 -19.16 22.62
C GLN A 671 8.19 -18.55 22.95
N ILE A 672 8.55 -17.41 22.35
CA ILE A 672 9.80 -16.69 22.64
C ILE A 672 9.95 -16.22 24.10
N SER A 673 8.86 -16.08 24.86
CA SER A 673 8.91 -15.74 26.30
C SER A 673 9.22 -16.95 27.19
N ASN A 674 9.30 -18.15 26.62
CA ASN A 674 9.54 -19.42 27.31
C ASN A 674 10.83 -20.12 26.83
N VAL A 675 11.72 -19.36 26.18
CA VAL A 675 13.07 -19.80 25.78
C VAL A 675 14.08 -19.32 26.83
N ASN A 676 14.98 -20.22 27.26
CA ASN A 676 16.03 -19.90 28.22
C ASN A 676 17.40 -19.67 27.54
N GLU A 677 17.64 -20.32 26.40
CA GLU A 677 18.94 -20.35 25.71
C GLU A 677 18.73 -20.74 24.24
N LEU A 678 19.62 -20.30 23.33
CA LEU A 678 19.64 -20.65 21.91
C LEU A 678 21.09 -20.90 21.44
N ASP A 679 21.27 -21.81 20.48
CA ASP A 679 22.47 -21.86 19.63
C ASP A 679 22.14 -21.35 18.22
N ILE A 680 22.95 -20.41 17.73
CA ILE A 680 22.64 -19.60 16.55
C ILE A 680 23.84 -19.55 15.62
N VAL A 681 23.61 -19.79 14.32
CA VAL A 681 24.60 -19.46 13.27
C VAL A 681 24.37 -18.02 12.85
N THR A 682 25.34 -17.14 13.10
CA THR A 682 25.28 -15.72 12.72
C THR A 682 25.47 -15.53 11.21
N GLY A 683 25.18 -14.32 10.70
CA GLY A 683 25.44 -13.95 9.30
C GLY A 683 26.91 -13.98 8.84
N ARG A 684 27.87 -14.28 9.75
CA ARG A 684 29.28 -14.55 9.42
C ARG A 684 29.61 -16.04 9.34
N GLY A 685 28.66 -16.90 9.68
CA GLY A 685 28.87 -18.33 9.89
C GLY A 685 29.59 -18.63 11.21
N ASP A 686 29.46 -17.79 12.23
CA ASP A 686 29.94 -18.09 13.58
C ASP A 686 28.82 -18.79 14.36
N VAL A 687 29.14 -19.89 15.06
CA VAL A 687 28.19 -20.60 15.94
C VAL A 687 28.28 -19.99 17.34
N ILE A 688 27.18 -19.42 17.83
CA ILE A 688 27.14 -18.69 19.10
C ILE A 688 25.97 -19.19 19.97
N THR A 689 26.27 -19.59 21.20
CA THR A 689 25.28 -19.80 22.26
C THR A 689 24.93 -18.46 22.92
N CYS A 690 23.65 -18.20 23.15
CA CYS A 690 23.15 -17.01 23.82
C CYS A 690 21.95 -17.28 24.75
N SER A 691 21.83 -16.47 25.80
CA SER A 691 20.78 -16.46 26.83
C SER A 691 20.41 -15.00 27.18
N PRO A 692 19.46 -14.74 28.09
CA PRO A 692 19.21 -13.39 28.61
C PRO A 692 20.44 -12.74 29.27
N GLU A 693 21.42 -13.53 29.72
CA GLU A 693 22.66 -13.10 30.40
C GLU A 693 23.88 -13.11 29.47
N GLN A 694 23.97 -14.04 28.52
CA GLN A 694 25.11 -14.23 27.61
C GLN A 694 24.71 -13.87 26.17
N ASN A 695 25.38 -12.88 25.55
CA ASN A 695 25.03 -12.38 24.22
C ASN A 695 23.53 -11.97 24.14
N SER A 696 23.07 -11.27 25.18
CA SER A 696 21.68 -10.90 25.45
C SER A 696 21.03 -10.08 24.33
N ASP A 697 21.83 -9.28 23.63
CA ASP A 697 21.47 -8.52 22.45
C ASP A 697 21.14 -9.44 21.25
N LEU A 698 21.99 -10.43 20.96
CA LEU A 698 21.73 -11.42 19.92
C LEU A 698 20.51 -12.29 20.29
N PHE A 699 20.42 -12.73 21.55
CA PHE A 699 19.30 -13.52 22.07
C PHE A 699 17.96 -12.80 21.85
N HIS A 700 17.86 -11.53 22.24
CA HIS A 700 16.64 -10.73 22.08
C HIS A 700 16.40 -10.25 20.64
N ALA A 701 17.42 -10.18 19.78
CA ALA A 701 17.25 -9.80 18.37
C ALA A 701 16.75 -10.96 17.49
N VAL A 702 17.16 -12.20 17.76
CA VAL A 702 16.78 -13.38 16.94
C VAL A 702 15.37 -13.89 17.28
N LEU A 703 14.96 -13.80 18.55
CA LEU A 703 13.60 -14.12 19.01
C LEU A 703 12.58 -13.12 18.42
N GLY A 704 11.79 -13.56 17.42
CA GLY A 704 10.93 -12.67 16.63
C GLY A 704 11.64 -11.86 15.54
N GLY A 705 12.93 -12.14 15.28
CA GLY A 705 13.79 -11.42 14.33
C GLY A 705 13.62 -11.80 12.86
N LEU A 706 12.56 -12.53 12.50
CA LEU A 706 12.24 -13.00 11.14
C LEU A 706 13.39 -13.77 10.43
N GLY A 707 14.32 -14.33 11.21
CA GLY A 707 15.52 -15.03 10.71
C GLY A 707 16.67 -14.11 10.26
N GLN A 708 16.52 -12.79 10.36
CA GLN A 708 17.48 -11.82 9.80
C GLN A 708 18.78 -11.69 10.61
N PHE A 709 18.73 -11.99 11.92
CA PHE A 709 19.87 -11.85 12.84
C PHE A 709 20.68 -13.15 13.03
N GLY A 710 20.20 -14.27 12.47
CA GLY A 710 20.86 -15.57 12.55
C GLY A 710 19.90 -16.75 12.44
N ILE A 711 20.45 -17.95 12.17
CA ILE A 711 19.71 -19.20 12.02
C ILE A 711 19.72 -19.93 13.37
N ILE A 712 18.53 -20.14 13.97
CA ILE A 712 18.37 -20.93 15.20
C ILE A 712 18.62 -22.40 14.90
N THR A 713 19.56 -23.03 15.62
CA THR A 713 19.96 -24.43 15.44
C THR A 713 19.69 -25.32 16.65
N ARG A 714 19.69 -24.76 17.87
CA ARG A 714 19.09 -25.35 19.08
C ARG A 714 18.29 -24.29 19.83
N ALA A 715 17.23 -24.71 20.53
CA ALA A 715 16.57 -23.91 21.56
C ALA A 715 16.38 -24.70 22.86
N ARG A 716 16.60 -24.04 24.01
CA ARG A 716 16.21 -24.53 25.33
C ARG A 716 14.85 -23.97 25.72
N ILE A 717 13.83 -24.82 25.76
CA ILE A 717 12.43 -24.43 25.97
C ILE A 717 11.99 -24.83 27.38
N ALA A 718 11.38 -23.91 28.12
CA ALA A 718 10.88 -24.14 29.47
C ALA A 718 9.58 -24.98 29.46
N LEU A 719 9.49 -25.92 30.39
CA LEU A 719 8.37 -26.86 30.54
C LEU A 719 7.57 -26.59 31.82
N GLU A 720 6.36 -27.11 31.87
CA GLU A 720 5.52 -27.27 33.06
C GLU A 720 4.88 -28.66 33.09
N ARG A 721 4.08 -28.99 34.12
CA ARG A 721 3.38 -30.28 34.20
C ARG A 721 2.27 -30.35 33.15
N ALA A 722 2.21 -31.45 32.41
CA ALA A 722 1.16 -31.69 31.44
C ALA A 722 -0.19 -32.00 32.13
N PRO A 723 -1.30 -31.40 31.69
CA PRO A 723 -2.64 -31.90 31.98
C PRO A 723 -2.88 -33.27 31.34
N LYS A 724 -3.82 -34.06 31.90
CA LYS A 724 -4.24 -35.34 31.30
C LYS A 724 -5.32 -35.14 30.21
N TRP A 725 -6.33 -34.30 30.47
CA TRP A 725 -7.50 -34.12 29.61
C TRP A 725 -7.83 -32.64 29.37
N THR A 726 -8.58 -32.37 28.29
CA THR A 726 -9.13 -31.05 27.97
C THR A 726 -10.60 -31.20 27.56
N GLY A 727 -11.50 -30.61 28.34
CA GLY A 727 -12.92 -30.49 27.99
C GLY A 727 -13.11 -29.27 27.10
N ILE A 728 -13.86 -29.42 26.00
CA ILE A 728 -14.10 -28.33 25.04
C ILE A 728 -15.60 -28.08 24.89
N LEU A 729 -15.97 -26.81 25.07
CA LEU A 729 -17.32 -26.29 24.89
C LEU A 729 -17.38 -25.48 23.59
N ASN A 730 -18.38 -25.76 22.75
CA ASN A 730 -18.66 -25.14 21.45
C ASN A 730 -17.53 -25.27 20.39
N ASN A 731 -16.91 -26.45 20.30
CA ASN A 731 -15.88 -26.78 19.30
C ASN A 731 -16.45 -26.93 17.87
N TRP A 732 -16.93 -25.84 17.28
CA TRP A 732 -17.56 -25.87 15.95
C TRP A 732 -16.59 -26.26 14.80
N ARG A 733 -15.28 -26.13 15.03
CA ARG A 733 -14.24 -26.38 14.01
C ARG A 733 -13.83 -27.85 13.89
N SER A 734 -13.86 -28.60 14.99
CA SER A 734 -13.50 -30.03 14.96
C SER A 734 -14.73 -30.90 14.63
N SER A 735 -15.92 -30.47 15.05
CA SER A 735 -17.17 -31.22 15.00
C SER A 735 -17.89 -31.20 13.64
N PHE A 736 -17.16 -31.21 12.52
CA PHE A 736 -17.76 -31.31 11.18
C PHE A 736 -18.25 -32.73 10.86
N ASN A 737 -19.32 -33.14 11.53
CA ASN A 737 -20.19 -34.21 11.09
C ASN A 737 -21.01 -33.71 9.87
N PRO A 738 -21.01 -34.38 8.69
CA PRO A 738 -21.71 -33.89 7.50
C PRO A 738 -23.23 -33.70 7.62
N GLN A 739 -23.85 -34.11 8.73
CA GLN A 739 -25.28 -33.89 9.03
C GLN A 739 -25.57 -32.59 9.79
N ASP A 740 -24.57 -31.95 10.41
CA ASP A 740 -24.73 -30.73 11.22
C ASP A 740 -24.87 -29.38 10.46
N PRO A 741 -24.48 -29.18 9.17
CA PRO A 741 -24.49 -27.84 8.57
C PRO A 741 -25.89 -27.23 8.38
N LEU A 742 -26.95 -28.01 8.65
CA LEU A 742 -28.34 -27.53 8.65
C LEU A 742 -28.65 -26.56 9.79
N TRP A 743 -28.06 -26.72 10.99
CA TRP A 743 -28.45 -25.88 12.14
C TRP A 743 -28.01 -24.42 11.97
N ALA A 744 -26.87 -24.17 11.33
CA ALA A 744 -26.40 -22.81 11.03
C ALA A 744 -27.42 -22.01 10.19
N SER A 745 -28.10 -22.66 9.23
CA SER A 745 -29.14 -22.04 8.41
C SER A 745 -30.50 -21.82 9.10
N HIS A 746 -30.67 -22.26 10.35
CA HIS A 746 -31.89 -21.99 11.14
C HIS A 746 -31.79 -20.72 12.00
N PHE A 747 -30.63 -20.05 12.05
CA PHE A 747 -30.46 -18.81 12.79
C PHE A 747 -30.76 -17.59 11.91
N GLU A 748 -32.04 -17.22 11.80
CA GLU A 748 -32.41 -15.89 11.35
C GLU A 748 -31.85 -14.85 12.33
N SER A 749 -31.11 -13.87 11.83
CA SER A 749 -30.31 -12.98 12.68
C SER A 749 -31.03 -11.71 13.12
N ASP A 750 -32.14 -11.32 12.48
CA ASP A 750 -32.88 -10.06 12.73
C ASP A 750 -32.00 -8.79 12.78
N GLY A 751 -30.85 -8.80 12.10
CA GLY A 751 -29.86 -7.71 12.15
C GLY A 751 -28.98 -7.69 13.42
N ILE A 752 -29.09 -8.70 14.27
CA ILE A 752 -28.30 -8.88 15.50
C ILE A 752 -27.05 -9.72 15.19
N VAL A 753 -25.88 -9.24 15.64
CA VAL A 753 -24.63 -10.00 15.55
C VAL A 753 -24.61 -11.10 16.62
N LEU A 754 -24.64 -12.36 16.20
CA LEU A 754 -24.42 -13.52 17.06
C LEU A 754 -22.91 -13.76 17.23
N PHE A 755 -22.49 -14.08 18.45
CA PHE A 755 -21.10 -14.43 18.78
C PHE A 755 -21.00 -15.90 19.19
N CYS A 756 -20.20 -16.69 18.49
CA CYS A 756 -19.79 -18.01 18.96
C CYS A 756 -18.69 -17.85 20.02
N LEU A 757 -18.82 -18.57 21.14
CA LEU A 757 -17.84 -18.58 22.23
C LEU A 757 -17.34 -20.02 22.45
N GLU A 758 -16.14 -20.31 21.95
CA GLU A 758 -15.39 -21.53 22.21
C GLU A 758 -14.67 -21.42 23.57
N MET A 759 -14.71 -22.46 24.39
CA MET A 759 -14.05 -22.51 25.70
C MET A 759 -13.39 -23.87 25.89
N ALA A 760 -12.11 -23.89 26.29
CA ALA A 760 -11.37 -25.11 26.59
C ALA A 760 -10.88 -25.07 28.05
N MET A 761 -11.09 -26.15 28.79
CA MET A 761 -10.69 -26.29 30.18
C MET A 761 -9.84 -27.55 30.37
N ASN A 762 -8.61 -27.38 30.84
CA ASN A 762 -7.69 -28.49 31.12
C ASN A 762 -7.99 -29.04 32.53
N TYR A 763 -8.15 -30.35 32.66
CA TYR A 763 -8.47 -31.01 33.93
C TYR A 763 -7.79 -32.39 34.05
N ASN A 764 -7.75 -32.93 35.27
CA ASN A 764 -7.43 -34.34 35.51
C ASN A 764 -8.74 -35.13 35.78
N PRO A 765 -8.84 -36.42 35.41
CA PRO A 765 -10.08 -37.20 35.61
C PRO A 765 -10.58 -37.22 37.06
N GLU A 766 -9.66 -37.08 38.02
CA GLU A 766 -9.91 -36.98 39.46
C GLU A 766 -10.60 -35.66 39.89
N GLU A 767 -10.73 -34.70 38.97
CA GLU A 767 -11.26 -33.35 39.19
C GLU A 767 -12.52 -33.05 38.32
N ALA A 768 -13.03 -34.03 37.57
CA ALA A 768 -14.08 -33.85 36.56
C ALA A 768 -15.39 -33.27 37.13
N ASP A 769 -15.85 -33.74 38.30
CA ASP A 769 -17.06 -33.25 38.96
C ASP A 769 -16.96 -31.76 39.36
N ASN A 770 -15.75 -31.28 39.65
CA ASN A 770 -15.49 -29.87 39.93
C ASN A 770 -15.43 -29.04 38.63
N MET A 771 -14.87 -29.62 37.57
CA MET A 771 -14.81 -29.03 36.23
C MET A 771 -16.22 -28.75 35.68
N GLU A 772 -17.13 -29.73 35.75
CA GLU A 772 -18.53 -29.55 35.31
C GLU A 772 -19.26 -28.49 36.15
N GLN A 773 -19.04 -28.45 37.46
CA GLN A 773 -19.59 -27.39 38.32
C GLN A 773 -19.05 -26.00 37.93
N GLU A 774 -17.77 -25.85 37.62
CA GLU A 774 -17.19 -24.58 37.17
C GLU A 774 -17.74 -24.15 35.79
N VAL A 775 -17.87 -25.07 34.82
CA VAL A 775 -18.52 -24.80 33.53
C VAL A 775 -19.95 -24.29 33.71
N ASN A 776 -20.74 -24.95 34.56
CA ASN A 776 -22.12 -24.52 34.84
C ASN A 776 -22.19 -23.15 35.56
N ASN A 777 -21.26 -22.87 36.47
CA ASN A 777 -21.14 -21.56 37.13
C ASN A 777 -20.68 -20.45 36.17
N ILE A 778 -20.00 -20.77 35.07
CA ILE A 778 -19.69 -19.82 33.98
C ILE A 778 -20.92 -19.64 33.07
N LEU A 779 -21.54 -20.73 32.62
CA LEU A 779 -22.69 -20.69 31.71
C LEU A 779 -23.90 -19.94 32.29
N THR A 780 -24.16 -20.05 33.59
CA THR A 780 -25.24 -19.28 34.28
C THR A 780 -25.01 -17.77 34.29
N GLN A 781 -23.79 -17.28 34.01
CA GLN A 781 -23.50 -15.85 33.86
C GLN A 781 -23.61 -15.36 32.41
N LEU A 782 -23.86 -16.25 31.45
CA LEU A 782 -23.94 -15.95 30.01
C LEU A 782 -25.39 -16.06 29.51
N ARG A 783 -25.76 -15.19 28.57
CA ARG A 783 -27.02 -15.29 27.82
C ARG A 783 -26.74 -15.93 26.46
N TYR A 784 -26.94 -17.24 26.37
CA TYR A 784 -26.74 -18.04 25.15
C TYR A 784 -28.05 -18.73 24.73
N ILE A 785 -28.07 -19.34 23.54
CA ILE A 785 -29.21 -20.13 23.04
C ILE A 785 -28.97 -21.59 23.47
N PRO A 786 -29.81 -22.20 24.33
CA PRO A 786 -29.49 -23.51 24.93
C PRO A 786 -29.23 -24.64 23.91
N GLY A 787 -30.01 -24.68 22.83
CA GLY A 787 -29.83 -25.64 21.72
C GLY A 787 -28.63 -25.36 20.79
N SER A 788 -27.74 -24.44 21.14
CA SER A 788 -26.47 -24.18 20.44
C SER A 788 -25.23 -24.56 21.27
N LEU A 789 -25.44 -25.18 22.43
CA LEU A 789 -24.38 -25.64 23.31
C LEU A 789 -23.88 -27.03 22.89
N PHE A 790 -22.60 -27.14 22.57
CA PHE A 790 -21.94 -28.41 22.26
C PHE A 790 -20.85 -28.68 23.30
N HIS A 791 -20.69 -29.92 23.74
CA HIS A 791 -19.59 -30.33 24.63
C HIS A 791 -18.86 -31.55 24.05
N THR A 792 -17.54 -31.60 24.20
CA THR A 792 -16.71 -32.74 23.81
C THR A 792 -15.44 -32.78 24.65
N ASP A 793 -15.25 -33.87 25.38
CA ASP A 793 -13.99 -34.18 26.05
C ASP A 793 -13.01 -34.85 25.09
N VAL A 794 -11.75 -34.43 25.14
CA VAL A 794 -10.65 -35.03 24.38
C VAL A 794 -9.41 -35.14 25.25
N THR A 795 -8.45 -35.99 24.88
CA THR A 795 -7.15 -36.01 25.55
C THR A 795 -6.38 -34.71 25.27
N TYR A 796 -5.43 -34.38 26.15
CA TYR A 796 -4.60 -33.18 25.98
C TYR A 796 -3.82 -33.15 24.64
N ILE A 797 -3.45 -34.33 24.12
CA ILE A 797 -2.78 -34.46 22.81
C ILE A 797 -3.74 -34.12 21.67
N GLU A 798 -4.92 -34.75 21.64
CA GLU A 798 -5.94 -34.52 20.61
C GLU A 798 -6.43 -33.06 20.57
N PHE A 799 -6.48 -32.38 21.73
CA PHE A 799 -6.76 -30.94 21.76
C PHE A 799 -5.66 -30.11 21.09
N LEU A 800 -4.39 -30.36 21.40
CA LEU A 800 -3.29 -29.59 20.80
C LEU A 800 -3.13 -29.90 19.30
N ASP A 801 -3.33 -31.15 18.89
CA ASP A 801 -3.18 -31.60 17.50
C ASP A 801 -4.46 -31.53 16.65
N ARG A 802 -5.56 -30.96 17.20
CA ARG A 802 -6.89 -30.87 16.54
C ARG A 802 -6.87 -30.42 15.08
N VAL A 803 -5.92 -29.55 14.71
CA VAL A 803 -5.75 -29.01 13.34
C VAL A 803 -5.19 -30.05 12.35
N HIS A 804 -4.34 -30.98 12.77
CA HIS A 804 -3.77 -32.02 11.89
C HIS A 804 -4.87 -32.90 11.26
N SER A 805 -5.94 -33.18 12.02
CA SER A 805 -7.13 -33.88 11.52
C SER A 805 -7.82 -33.17 10.33
N SER A 806 -7.64 -31.85 10.19
CA SER A 806 -8.14 -31.02 9.10
C SER A 806 -7.10 -30.81 8.00
N GLU A 807 -5.82 -30.68 8.35
CA GLU A 807 -4.69 -30.72 7.41
C GLU A 807 -4.78 -31.95 6.51
N VAL A 808 -4.87 -33.15 7.07
CA VAL A 808 -4.89 -34.41 6.31
C VAL A 808 -6.07 -34.43 5.31
N LYS A 809 -7.25 -33.94 5.72
CA LYS A 809 -8.45 -33.80 4.87
C LYS A 809 -8.28 -32.76 3.76
N LEU A 810 -7.48 -31.72 3.98
CA LEU A 810 -7.19 -30.66 3.01
C LEU A 810 -6.06 -31.04 2.05
N ARG A 811 -4.98 -31.67 2.53
CA ARG A 811 -3.90 -32.23 1.69
C ARG A 811 -4.41 -33.32 0.76
N ALA A 812 -5.27 -34.23 1.25
CA ALA A 812 -5.92 -35.25 0.41
C ALA A 812 -6.81 -34.68 -0.71
N LYS A 813 -7.19 -33.40 -0.63
CA LYS A 813 -7.95 -32.67 -1.66
C LYS A 813 -7.08 -31.67 -2.46
N GLY A 814 -5.77 -31.59 -2.17
CA GLY A 814 -4.86 -30.59 -2.75
C GLY A 814 -5.12 -29.15 -2.29
N MET A 815 -5.95 -28.93 -1.26
CA MET A 815 -6.41 -27.59 -0.86
C MET A 815 -5.60 -26.94 0.28
N TRP A 816 -4.74 -27.69 0.98
CA TRP A 816 -3.97 -27.16 2.13
C TRP A 816 -2.98 -26.05 1.75
N GLU A 817 -2.42 -26.11 0.53
CA GLU A 817 -1.46 -25.12 0.03
C GLU A 817 -2.16 -23.94 -0.70
N VAL A 818 -3.49 -23.84 -0.62
CA VAL A 818 -4.28 -22.72 -1.17
C VAL A 818 -4.39 -21.63 -0.09
N PRO A 819 -4.41 -20.32 -0.42
CA PRO A 819 -4.61 -19.27 0.57
C PRO A 819 -5.89 -19.50 1.39
N HIS A 820 -5.81 -19.32 2.69
CA HIS A 820 -6.94 -19.36 3.62
C HIS A 820 -7.05 -17.99 4.32
N PRO A 821 -8.27 -17.48 4.56
CA PRO A 821 -8.50 -16.15 5.15
C PRO A 821 -8.27 -16.09 6.67
#